data_AF-A0A416W9K7-F1
#
_entry.id   AF-A0A416W9K7-F1
#
_cell.length_a   1.000
_cell.length_b   1.000
_cell.length_c   1.000
_cell.angle_alpha   90.00
_cell.angle_beta   90.00
_cell.angle_gamma   90.00
#
_symmetry.space_group_name_H-M   'P 1'
#
loop_
_entity.id
_entity.type
_entity.pdbx_description
1 polymer ?
#
loop_
_entity_poly.entity_id
_entity_poly.type
_entity_poly.pdbx_seq_one_letter_code
_entity_poly.pdbx_strand_id
1 'polypeptide(L)'
;MKKDVSMKKSISLFLLLFCLSELAFVIPVRAQEKYDLKVLIVAHNPEKVYTGAYSGPAPNARQQQLALTRGAEFKTLLDKFFTKVDLIGSDVYTAARSEGYDVTIMDDLPPAIDTIDYGLYAKGKSFDRGGRPLGLPRYIPEDFSGALIVLGEITDDLTYTMPTKFMTQCHCIIQGYACFYKKEHAIFNTPIKVELKEEKVKTPGNFTKYYSGVGIPPELDVLWMQTESNGDRKGYWVGQILVGMGFDDSPDCEFISSSNSLKDITGMALGRSGNIFHWGFSASPDFMTEQAKQIFVNTVCYMARFNGRRGITRFRSEARAWVNEFCYRKTGMLLDHASTEYKKCGDPEKDELYQFYKDNYPYFRLEGLTPEIDEDAKSLGIANYDVRLLDEAIKLLGSKDSARANKGYRLTRRYTEYDFPTVAGWRKWFKKYGKYLFFTEMGGYKFQVDTWNHPELKAELSKTADPYLQKSCVPVSKSLMHHGISRREEPTVDDIVDGSRDVIVGNVRNSPDDVVKVSGKVVMTGDNQATFELEVDIKEGWHIYAHVPEGSGFIQTGIEIERVDGVSLAGAMILPRAYDYESMEQVTIYKGKVVFRQQLSLDKKVLAGKSLTCSVSFQCCDDYSCQPPEMKSVLFKF
;
A
#
# COMPACT_ATOMS: atom_id res chain seq x y z
N MET A 1 -62.30 45.46 71.99
CA MET A 1 -60.83 45.50 72.14
C MET A 1 -60.24 44.70 70.99
N LYS A 2 -60.12 45.26 69.77
CA LYS A 2 -59.00 46.07 69.25
C LYS A 2 -57.66 45.33 69.44
N LYS A 3 -57.20 44.49 68.50
CA LYS A 3 -56.60 44.83 67.18
C LYS A 3 -55.59 45.97 67.35
N ASP A 4 -54.36 45.94 66.84
CA ASP A 4 -53.61 45.08 65.92
C ASP A 4 -52.29 45.84 65.70
N VAL A 5 -51.39 45.27 64.89
CA VAL A 5 -50.32 45.95 64.16
C VAL A 5 -49.00 46.28 64.90
N SER A 6 -48.19 45.26 65.15
CA SER A 6 -46.72 45.40 65.13
C SER A 6 -46.00 44.10 64.76
N MET A 7 -46.40 43.45 63.66
CA MET A 7 -45.68 42.25 63.18
C MET A 7 -45.80 42.04 61.66
N LYS A 8 -45.87 43.12 60.87
CA LYS A 8 -45.94 43.05 59.40
C LYS A 8 -44.83 43.79 58.65
N LYS A 9 -43.90 44.49 59.31
CA LYS A 9 -42.83 45.23 58.62
C LYS A 9 -41.47 44.53 58.54
N SER A 10 -41.19 43.54 59.38
CA SER A 10 -39.87 42.87 59.36
C SER A 10 -39.80 41.58 58.54
N ILE A 11 -40.94 41.00 58.15
CA ILE A 11 -40.98 39.76 57.34
C ILE A 11 -40.99 40.07 55.84
N SER A 12 -41.57 41.20 55.40
CA SER A 12 -41.55 41.60 53.99
C SER A 12 -40.18 42.09 53.49
N LEU A 13 -39.30 42.58 54.37
CA LEU A 13 -37.97 43.05 53.94
C LEU A 13 -36.97 41.89 53.79
N PHE A 14 -37.12 40.82 54.58
CA PHE A 14 -36.28 39.62 54.45
C PHE A 14 -36.69 38.74 53.25
N LEU A 15 -37.98 38.70 52.89
CA LEU A 15 -38.44 37.99 51.68
C LEU A 15 -38.15 38.75 50.38
N LEU A 16 -38.07 40.09 50.39
CA LEU A 16 -37.64 40.85 49.21
C LEU A 16 -36.11 40.78 48.97
N LEU A 17 -35.30 40.63 50.02
CA LEU A 17 -33.85 40.46 49.90
C LEU A 17 -33.44 39.03 49.54
N PHE A 18 -34.26 38.02 49.84
CA PHE A 18 -34.05 36.64 49.36
C PHE A 18 -34.58 36.40 47.93
N CYS A 19 -35.58 37.16 47.48
CA CYS A 19 -36.04 37.10 46.07
C CYS A 19 -35.18 37.91 45.09
N LEU A 20 -34.22 38.72 45.57
CA LEU A 20 -33.26 39.46 44.74
C LEU A 20 -31.86 38.82 44.69
N SER A 21 -31.60 37.74 45.44
CA SER A 21 -30.37 36.94 45.33
C SER A 21 -30.48 35.75 44.37
N GLU A 22 -31.67 35.47 43.84
CA GLU A 22 -31.94 34.42 42.83
C GLU A 22 -31.91 34.95 41.38
N LEU A 23 -31.78 36.26 41.18
CA LEU A 23 -31.48 36.86 39.87
C LEU A 23 -30.04 37.35 39.85
N ALA A 24 -29.26 36.80 38.92
CA ALA A 24 -27.87 37.16 38.60
C ALA A 24 -26.75 36.42 39.38
N PHE A 25 -26.84 35.09 39.40
CA PHE A 25 -25.68 34.27 39.01
C PHE A 25 -26.03 33.50 37.74
N VAL A 26 -26.41 34.23 36.68
CA VAL A 26 -26.17 33.73 35.32
C VAL A 26 -24.66 33.79 35.19
N ILE A 27 -23.98 32.71 35.63
CA ILE A 27 -22.64 32.43 35.16
C ILE A 27 -22.78 32.52 33.64
N PRO A 28 -22.09 33.44 32.94
CA PRO A 28 -22.09 33.35 31.50
C PRO A 28 -21.55 31.96 31.21
N VAL A 29 -22.41 31.08 30.69
CA VAL A 29 -21.96 29.85 30.06
C VAL A 29 -21.04 30.36 28.98
N ARG A 30 -19.74 30.37 29.27
CA ARG A 30 -18.72 30.82 28.34
C ARG A 30 -18.86 29.81 27.22
N ALA A 31 -19.47 30.22 26.12
CA ALA A 31 -19.59 29.40 24.94
C ALA A 31 -18.20 28.83 24.68
N GLN A 32 -18.11 27.51 24.56
CA GLN A 32 -16.82 26.86 24.30
C GLN A 32 -16.23 27.56 23.08
N GLU A 33 -15.03 28.12 23.24
CA GLU A 33 -14.35 28.77 22.14
C GLU A 33 -14.11 27.70 21.07
N LYS A 34 -14.65 27.96 19.88
CA LYS A 34 -14.54 27.03 18.76
C LYS A 34 -13.09 26.98 18.32
N TYR A 35 -12.60 25.78 18.00
CA TYR A 35 -11.31 25.60 17.34
C TYR A 35 -11.36 26.26 15.97
N ASP A 36 -10.34 27.05 15.66
CA ASP A 36 -10.21 27.74 14.38
C ASP A 36 -9.77 26.77 13.28
N LEU A 37 -10.69 25.91 12.87
CA LEU A 37 -10.53 24.96 11.78
C LEU A 37 -11.78 24.99 10.89
N LYS A 38 -11.54 24.84 9.59
CA LYS A 38 -12.56 24.71 8.56
C LYS A 38 -12.72 23.23 8.20
N VAL A 39 -13.90 22.70 8.42
CA VAL A 39 -14.22 21.29 8.17
C VAL A 39 -15.21 21.18 7.01
N LEU A 40 -14.92 20.31 6.06
CA LEU A 40 -15.85 19.92 4.99
C LEU A 40 -16.39 18.53 5.26
N ILE A 41 -17.71 18.37 5.31
CA ILE A 41 -18.38 17.09 5.37
C ILE A 41 -18.90 16.77 3.97
N VAL A 42 -18.50 15.60 3.46
CA VAL A 42 -18.97 15.06 2.18
C VAL A 42 -19.80 13.83 2.50
N ALA A 43 -21.12 13.96 2.42
CA ALA A 43 -22.05 12.91 2.80
C ALA A 43 -23.10 12.67 1.71
N HIS A 44 -23.92 11.65 1.90
CA HIS A 44 -24.98 11.32 0.96
C HIS A 44 -25.91 12.52 0.72
N ASN A 45 -26.26 12.76 -0.55
CA ASN A 45 -27.25 13.76 -0.92
C ASN A 45 -28.67 13.20 -0.63
N PRO A 46 -29.44 13.79 0.32
CA PRO A 46 -30.75 13.26 0.70
C PRO A 46 -31.81 13.27 -0.40
N GLU A 47 -31.58 14.00 -1.51
CA GLU A 47 -32.46 14.01 -2.67
C GLU A 47 -32.19 12.84 -3.64
N LYS A 48 -31.14 12.05 -3.40
CA LYS A 48 -30.73 10.91 -4.22
C LYS A 48 -30.97 9.58 -3.49
N VAL A 49 -30.91 8.49 -4.25
CA VAL A 49 -30.97 7.14 -3.69
C VAL A 49 -29.58 6.78 -3.15
N TYR A 50 -29.50 6.38 -1.89
CA TYR A 50 -28.26 5.86 -1.30
C TYR A 50 -27.95 4.47 -1.86
N THR A 51 -26.79 4.32 -2.49
CA THR A 51 -26.33 3.07 -3.10
C THR A 51 -25.27 2.33 -2.30
N GLY A 52 -24.68 2.97 -1.28
CA GLY A 52 -23.61 2.39 -0.47
C GLY A 52 -22.24 2.38 -1.15
N ALA A 53 -21.28 1.73 -0.49
CA ALA A 53 -19.93 1.50 -1.01
C ALA A 53 -19.95 0.68 -2.31
N TYR A 54 -18.99 0.93 -3.20
CA TYR A 54 -18.87 0.25 -4.49
C TYR A 54 -18.58 -1.26 -4.34
N SER A 55 -17.73 -1.63 -3.39
CA SER A 55 -17.39 -3.03 -3.09
C SER A 55 -18.32 -3.69 -2.06
N GLY A 56 -19.28 -2.93 -1.51
CA GLY A 56 -20.20 -3.37 -0.45
C GLY A 56 -21.48 -4.04 -0.98
N PRO A 57 -22.23 -4.75 -0.11
CA PRO A 57 -23.58 -5.19 -0.44
C PRO A 57 -24.52 -3.99 -0.58
N ALA A 58 -25.62 -4.18 -1.35
CA ALA A 58 -26.65 -3.15 -1.47
C ALA A 58 -27.23 -2.78 -0.08
N PRO A 59 -27.45 -1.48 0.20
CA PRO A 59 -27.92 -1.04 1.50
C PRO A 59 -29.37 -1.48 1.76
N ASN A 60 -29.63 -1.90 3.00
CA ASN A 60 -30.96 -2.23 3.46
C ASN A 60 -31.81 -0.95 3.66
N ALA A 61 -33.13 -1.11 3.84
CA ALA A 61 -34.06 0.02 3.98
C ALA A 61 -33.68 0.98 5.12
N ARG A 62 -33.17 0.47 6.24
CA ARG A 62 -32.74 1.32 7.35
C ARG A 62 -31.47 2.10 7.02
N GLN A 63 -30.48 1.47 6.40
CA GLN A 63 -29.27 2.17 5.95
C GLN A 63 -29.62 3.30 4.99
N GLN A 64 -30.57 3.09 4.08
CA GLN A 64 -31.07 4.16 3.21
C GLN A 64 -31.67 5.33 4.01
N GLN A 65 -32.46 5.06 5.05
CA GLN A 65 -33.03 6.12 5.89
C GLN A 65 -31.96 6.87 6.70
N LEU A 66 -31.03 6.14 7.31
CA LEU A 66 -29.95 6.75 8.11
C LEU A 66 -29.02 7.61 7.23
N ALA A 67 -28.79 7.22 5.97
CA ALA A 67 -27.94 7.99 5.06
C ALA A 67 -28.50 9.39 4.79
N LEU A 68 -29.83 9.58 4.85
CA LEU A 68 -30.47 10.88 4.62
C LEU A 68 -30.17 11.90 5.73
N THR A 69 -29.84 11.45 6.94
CA THR A 69 -29.66 12.32 8.11
C THR A 69 -28.22 12.36 8.63
N ARG A 70 -27.42 11.32 8.39
CA ARG A 70 -26.06 11.17 8.95
C ARG A 70 -25.15 12.38 8.69
N GLY A 71 -25.16 12.95 7.49
CA GLY A 71 -24.39 14.15 7.17
C GLY A 71 -24.78 15.38 8.02
N ALA A 72 -26.08 15.60 8.23
CA ALA A 72 -26.59 16.69 9.06
C ALA A 72 -26.31 16.47 10.55
N GLU A 73 -26.33 15.23 11.01
CA GLU A 73 -25.95 14.86 12.38
C GLU A 73 -24.46 15.16 12.65
N PHE A 74 -23.56 14.81 11.71
CA PHE A 74 -22.14 15.20 11.78
C PHE A 74 -21.97 16.72 11.78
N LYS A 75 -22.69 17.43 10.91
CA LYS A 75 -22.65 18.89 10.89
C LYS A 75 -23.06 19.48 12.24
N THR A 76 -24.16 18.99 12.82
CA THR A 76 -24.69 19.43 14.11
C THR A 76 -23.70 19.18 15.26
N LEU A 77 -23.01 18.04 15.25
CA LEU A 77 -21.96 17.75 16.23
C LEU A 77 -20.79 18.75 16.08
N LEU A 78 -20.25 18.87 14.86
CA LEU A 78 -19.02 19.60 14.59
C LEU A 78 -19.20 21.13 14.65
N ASP A 79 -20.39 21.65 14.35
CA ASP A 79 -20.73 23.07 14.49
C ASP A 79 -20.59 23.58 15.93
N LYS A 80 -20.58 22.69 16.93
CA LYS A 80 -20.35 23.05 18.33
C LYS A 80 -18.88 23.35 18.62
N PHE A 81 -17.97 22.78 17.83
CA PHE A 81 -16.53 22.76 18.13
C PHE A 81 -15.69 23.55 17.14
N PHE A 82 -16.13 23.77 15.90
CA PHE A 82 -15.30 24.37 14.83
C PHE A 82 -15.88 25.68 14.30
N THR A 83 -14.99 26.61 13.94
CA THR A 83 -15.37 27.95 13.44
C THR A 83 -16.15 27.87 12.13
N LYS A 84 -15.85 26.89 11.27
CA LYS A 84 -16.57 26.67 10.02
C LYS A 84 -16.77 25.17 9.74
N VAL A 85 -18.02 24.77 9.52
CA VAL A 85 -18.37 23.41 9.09
C VAL A 85 -19.37 23.49 7.94
N ASP A 86 -18.93 23.09 6.76
CA ASP A 86 -19.77 23.02 5.56
C ASP A 86 -20.14 21.55 5.29
N LEU A 87 -21.35 21.34 4.78
CA LEU A 87 -21.88 20.03 4.39
C LEU A 87 -22.26 20.10 2.92
N ILE A 88 -21.79 19.13 2.13
CA ILE A 88 -22.19 18.97 0.74
C ILE A 88 -22.56 17.52 0.43
N GLY A 89 -23.35 17.34 -0.62
CA GLY A 89 -23.57 16.03 -1.23
C GLY A 89 -22.31 15.47 -1.87
N SER A 90 -22.07 14.17 -1.72
CA SER A 90 -20.99 13.42 -2.36
C SER A 90 -21.02 13.57 -3.87
N ASP A 91 -22.20 13.62 -4.46
CA ASP A 91 -22.47 13.75 -5.90
C ASP A 91 -21.97 15.05 -6.54
N VAL A 92 -21.69 16.09 -5.75
CA VAL A 92 -21.15 17.37 -6.23
C VAL A 92 -19.72 17.65 -5.74
N TYR A 93 -19.13 16.69 -5.02
CA TYR A 93 -17.76 16.81 -4.52
C TYR A 93 -16.74 16.69 -5.65
N THR A 94 -15.68 17.49 -5.55
CA THR A 94 -14.45 17.34 -6.31
C THR A 94 -13.27 17.53 -5.37
N ALA A 95 -12.14 16.89 -5.66
CA ALA A 95 -10.94 16.96 -4.81
C ALA A 95 -10.49 18.40 -4.51
N ALA A 96 -10.60 19.31 -5.50
CA ALA A 96 -10.25 20.73 -5.35
C ALA A 96 -11.08 21.45 -4.27
N ARG A 97 -12.29 20.99 -3.95
CA ARG A 97 -13.09 21.58 -2.87
C ARG A 97 -12.40 21.48 -1.51
N SER A 98 -11.60 20.44 -1.29
CA SER A 98 -10.87 20.26 -0.03
C SER A 98 -9.76 21.30 0.19
N GLU A 99 -9.31 22.02 -0.85
CA GLU A 99 -8.27 23.06 -0.72
C GLU A 99 -8.70 24.23 0.18
N GLY A 100 -10.00 24.46 0.31
CA GLY A 100 -10.57 25.53 1.15
C GLY A 100 -10.73 25.16 2.63
N TYR A 101 -10.33 23.94 3.03
CA TYR A 101 -10.60 23.37 4.35
C TYR A 101 -9.34 22.76 4.96
N ASP A 102 -9.33 22.67 6.28
CA ASP A 102 -8.25 22.04 7.04
C ASP A 102 -8.42 20.52 7.10
N VAL A 103 -9.66 20.04 7.13
CA VAL A 103 -10.01 18.62 7.15
C VAL A 103 -11.28 18.37 6.34
N THR A 104 -11.26 17.32 5.53
CA THR A 104 -12.44 16.78 4.84
C THR A 104 -12.84 15.45 5.47
N ILE A 105 -14.12 15.30 5.83
CA ILE A 105 -14.71 14.06 6.31
C ILE A 105 -15.48 13.44 5.15
N MET A 106 -15.08 12.23 4.74
CA MET A 106 -15.70 11.47 3.67
C MET A 106 -16.60 10.40 4.27
N ASP A 107 -17.90 10.57 4.05
CA ASP A 107 -18.96 9.72 4.58
C ASP A 107 -19.65 8.87 3.50
N ASP A 108 -19.55 9.31 2.24
CA ASP A 108 -20.10 8.66 1.05
C ASP A 108 -19.14 8.81 -0.13
N LEU A 109 -19.24 7.95 -1.14
CA LEU A 109 -18.34 7.98 -2.30
C LEU A 109 -18.74 9.11 -3.26
N PRO A 110 -17.79 9.96 -3.69
CA PRO A 110 -18.07 10.95 -4.72
C PRO A 110 -18.20 10.28 -6.11
N PRO A 111 -18.56 11.02 -7.17
CA PRO A 111 -18.45 10.52 -8.53
C PRO A 111 -17.01 10.10 -8.85
N ALA A 112 -16.87 8.98 -9.55
CA ALA A 112 -15.57 8.55 -10.05
C ALA A 112 -15.02 9.56 -11.07
N ILE A 113 -13.74 9.88 -10.94
CA ILE A 113 -12.98 10.73 -11.86
C ILE A 113 -12.72 9.96 -13.15
N ASP A 114 -12.30 8.71 -13.02
CA ASP A 114 -12.14 7.74 -14.08
C ASP A 114 -12.22 6.32 -13.52
N THR A 115 -12.06 5.35 -14.40
CA THR A 115 -12.05 3.93 -14.07
C THR A 115 -10.75 3.33 -14.55
N ILE A 116 -10.02 2.68 -13.64
CA ILE A 116 -8.76 2.01 -13.97
C ILE A 116 -9.08 0.55 -14.33
N ASP A 117 -8.78 0.14 -15.56
CA ASP A 117 -8.81 -1.27 -15.95
C ASP A 117 -7.52 -1.95 -15.50
N TYR A 118 -7.65 -2.88 -14.54
CA TYR A 118 -6.53 -3.67 -14.02
C TYR A 118 -6.26 -4.97 -14.78
N GLY A 119 -6.94 -5.18 -15.91
CA GLY A 119 -6.73 -6.34 -16.77
C GLY A 119 -7.00 -7.68 -16.08
N LEU A 120 -7.94 -7.70 -15.13
CA LEU A 120 -8.34 -8.92 -14.40
C LEU A 120 -9.31 -9.73 -15.28
N TYR A 121 -8.73 -10.45 -16.24
CA TYR A 121 -9.40 -11.39 -17.12
C TYR A 121 -9.05 -12.83 -16.73
N ALA A 122 -10.04 -13.72 -16.61
CA ALA A 122 -9.86 -15.16 -16.57
C ALA A 122 -10.55 -15.79 -17.78
N LYS A 123 -9.81 -16.57 -18.60
CA LYS A 123 -10.35 -17.23 -19.81
C LYS A 123 -11.10 -16.26 -20.75
N GLY A 124 -10.58 -15.05 -20.93
CA GLY A 124 -11.21 -14.02 -21.78
C GLY A 124 -12.50 -13.40 -21.21
N LYS A 125 -12.82 -13.64 -19.93
CA LYS A 125 -13.96 -13.04 -19.24
C LYS A 125 -13.49 -12.30 -18.00
N SER A 126 -14.06 -11.13 -17.75
CA SER A 126 -13.83 -10.37 -16.53
C SER A 126 -14.34 -11.11 -15.28
N PHE A 127 -13.72 -10.85 -14.13
CA PHE A 127 -14.07 -11.39 -12.82
C PHE A 127 -15.37 -10.84 -12.19
N ASP A 128 -16.10 -9.92 -12.82
CA ASP A 128 -17.43 -9.55 -12.31
C ASP A 128 -18.46 -10.66 -12.59
N ARG A 129 -19.49 -10.78 -11.74
CA ARG A 129 -20.68 -11.59 -12.02
C ARG A 129 -21.47 -10.93 -13.17
N GLY A 130 -20.95 -10.96 -14.40
CA GLY A 130 -21.57 -10.25 -15.53
C GLY A 130 -20.76 -10.18 -16.82
N GLY A 131 -19.45 -10.47 -16.80
CA GLY A 131 -18.57 -10.41 -17.97
C GLY A 131 -18.06 -9.00 -18.35
N ARG A 132 -18.16 -7.98 -17.49
CA ARG A 132 -17.62 -6.63 -17.76
C ARG A 132 -16.27 -6.41 -17.08
N PRO A 133 -15.24 -5.85 -17.74
CA PRO A 133 -13.93 -5.57 -17.14
C PRO A 133 -14.07 -5.01 -15.71
N LEU A 134 -13.34 -5.56 -14.73
CA LEU A 134 -13.34 -5.06 -13.36
C LEU A 134 -12.58 -3.73 -13.34
N GLY A 135 -13.25 -2.70 -13.83
CA GLY A 135 -12.78 -1.34 -13.74
C GLY A 135 -12.96 -0.84 -12.31
N LEU A 136 -11.86 -0.59 -11.60
CA LEU A 136 -11.92 0.00 -10.27
C LEU A 136 -12.03 1.52 -10.43
N PRO A 137 -13.12 2.14 -9.93
CA PRO A 137 -13.28 3.58 -10.04
C PRO A 137 -12.26 4.30 -9.17
N ARG A 138 -11.70 5.40 -9.68
CA ARG A 138 -10.85 6.31 -8.93
C ARG A 138 -11.66 7.53 -8.53
N TYR A 139 -11.80 7.75 -7.23
CA TYR A 139 -12.64 8.82 -6.67
C TYR A 139 -11.88 10.10 -6.35
N ILE A 140 -10.57 9.98 -6.08
CA ILE A 140 -9.69 11.08 -5.68
C ILE A 140 -8.37 10.96 -6.47
N PRO A 141 -7.72 12.07 -6.86
CA PRO A 141 -6.41 12.04 -7.50
C PRO A 141 -5.33 11.39 -6.61
N GLU A 142 -4.38 10.67 -7.21
CA GLU A 142 -3.29 10.02 -6.45
C GLU A 142 -2.37 11.03 -5.73
N ASP A 143 -2.38 12.28 -6.18
CA ASP A 143 -1.61 13.39 -5.64
C ASP A 143 -2.34 14.25 -4.62
N PHE A 144 -3.56 13.87 -4.26
CA PHE A 144 -4.33 14.52 -3.23
C PHE A 144 -3.58 14.56 -1.89
N SER A 145 -3.51 15.76 -1.31
CA SER A 145 -2.74 16.06 -0.08
C SER A 145 -3.58 16.67 1.04
N GLY A 146 -4.89 16.86 0.83
CA GLY A 146 -5.80 17.33 1.86
C GLY A 146 -5.91 16.34 3.02
N ALA A 147 -6.13 16.80 4.25
CA ALA A 147 -6.38 15.88 5.36
C ALA A 147 -7.78 15.23 5.22
N LEU A 148 -7.84 13.91 5.24
CA LEU A 148 -9.07 13.13 5.12
C LEU A 148 -9.34 12.30 6.38
N ILE A 149 -10.59 12.30 6.83
CA ILE A 149 -11.14 11.27 7.72
C ILE A 149 -12.17 10.50 6.91
N VAL A 150 -11.97 9.20 6.76
CA VAL A 150 -12.84 8.33 5.95
C VAL A 150 -13.61 7.39 6.87
N LEU A 151 -14.93 7.38 6.72
CA LEU A 151 -15.85 6.71 7.62
C LEU A 151 -16.24 5.32 7.11
N GLY A 152 -16.01 4.30 7.93
CA GLY A 152 -16.53 2.95 7.72
C GLY A 152 -16.16 2.35 6.36
N GLU A 153 -17.17 1.79 5.69
CA GLU A 153 -17.07 0.87 4.55
C GLU A 153 -16.43 1.44 3.28
N ILE A 154 -16.33 2.76 3.13
CA ILE A 154 -15.82 3.37 1.89
C ILE A 154 -14.29 3.58 1.88
N THR A 155 -13.57 3.21 2.96
CA THR A 155 -12.12 3.49 3.05
C THR A 155 -11.34 2.80 1.94
N ASP A 156 -11.62 1.52 1.67
CA ASP A 156 -10.96 0.77 0.60
C ASP A 156 -11.23 1.42 -0.77
N ASP A 157 -12.52 1.59 -1.08
CA ASP A 157 -12.98 2.12 -2.36
C ASP A 157 -12.34 3.49 -2.66
N LEU A 158 -12.24 4.35 -1.65
CA LEU A 158 -11.65 5.68 -1.80
C LEU A 158 -10.13 5.64 -1.97
N THR A 159 -9.44 4.71 -1.29
CA THR A 159 -7.98 4.76 -1.11
C THR A 159 -7.19 3.80 -1.99
N TYR A 160 -7.84 2.92 -2.76
CA TYR A 160 -7.19 1.95 -3.67
C TYR A 160 -6.09 2.52 -4.58
N THR A 161 -6.27 3.76 -5.03
CA THR A 161 -5.35 4.41 -5.97
C THR A 161 -4.36 5.37 -5.27
N MET A 162 -4.57 5.60 -3.98
CA MET A 162 -3.78 6.54 -3.19
C MET A 162 -2.53 5.85 -2.61
N PRO A 163 -1.44 6.61 -2.37
CA PRO A 163 -0.24 6.08 -1.75
C PRO A 163 -0.43 5.83 -0.24
N THR A 164 -1.18 4.79 0.10
CA THR A 164 -1.52 4.43 1.49
C THR A 164 -1.27 2.95 1.75
N LYS A 165 -1.14 2.59 3.03
CA LYS A 165 -1.12 1.19 3.47
C LYS A 165 -2.50 0.62 3.80
N PHE A 166 -3.56 1.39 3.61
CA PHE A 166 -4.91 0.90 3.88
C PHE A 166 -5.26 -0.23 2.92
N MET A 167 -5.67 -1.35 3.51
CA MET A 167 -6.23 -2.49 2.82
C MET A 167 -7.30 -3.08 3.71
N THR A 168 -8.49 -3.28 3.15
CA THR A 168 -9.59 -3.89 3.87
C THR A 168 -9.28 -5.33 4.23
N GLN A 169 -9.39 -5.61 5.52
CA GLN A 169 -9.35 -6.98 6.03
C GLN A 169 -10.76 -7.57 6.06
N CYS A 170 -11.74 -6.81 6.57
CA CYS A 170 -13.14 -7.26 6.65
C CYS A 170 -14.13 -6.17 7.09
N HIS A 171 -15.36 -6.23 6.59
CA HIS A 171 -16.53 -5.52 7.13
C HIS A 171 -17.13 -6.31 8.30
N CYS A 172 -16.57 -6.17 9.50
CA CYS A 172 -16.96 -7.01 10.64
C CYS A 172 -16.89 -6.36 12.03
N ILE A 173 -16.86 -5.03 12.13
CA ILE A 173 -17.13 -4.37 13.42
C ILE A 173 -18.63 -4.49 13.71
N ILE A 174 -18.97 -5.52 14.48
CA ILE A 174 -20.36 -5.89 14.74
C ILE A 174 -20.92 -5.22 15.98
N GLN A 175 -20.13 -5.04 17.05
CA GLN A 175 -20.61 -4.52 18.35
C GLN A 175 -20.27 -3.04 18.49
N GLY A 176 -19.19 -2.57 17.87
CA GLY A 176 -18.89 -1.14 17.84
C GLY A 176 -18.14 -0.62 19.06
N TYR A 177 -17.26 -1.44 19.64
CA TYR A 177 -16.33 -1.02 20.68
C TYR A 177 -14.88 -1.06 20.19
N ALA A 178 -14.06 -0.14 20.68
CA ALA A 178 -12.62 -0.18 20.54
C ALA A 178 -11.99 -1.08 21.62
N CYS A 179 -10.95 -1.82 21.25
CA CYS A 179 -10.11 -2.60 22.16
C CYS A 179 -8.63 -2.49 21.74
N PHE A 180 -7.70 -2.86 22.64
CA PHE A 180 -6.25 -2.76 22.37
C PHE A 180 -5.82 -1.38 21.84
N TYR A 181 -6.38 -0.33 22.41
CA TYR A 181 -6.20 1.03 21.92
C TYR A 181 -5.09 1.76 22.69
N LYS A 182 -4.34 2.63 21.99
CA LYS A 182 -3.23 3.40 22.56
C LYS A 182 -3.78 4.56 23.42
N LYS A 183 -4.02 4.33 24.72
CA LYS A 183 -4.65 5.29 25.67
C LYS A 183 -3.99 6.67 25.68
N GLU A 184 -2.69 6.73 25.40
CA GLU A 184 -1.85 7.93 25.39
C GLU A 184 -1.93 8.70 24.07
N HIS A 185 -2.57 8.14 23.04
CA HIS A 185 -2.69 8.78 21.73
C HIS A 185 -3.45 10.10 21.81
N ALA A 186 -3.06 11.06 20.96
CA ALA A 186 -3.61 12.42 20.97
C ALA A 186 -5.15 12.45 20.88
N ILE A 187 -5.76 11.55 20.09
CA ILE A 187 -7.21 11.53 19.90
C ILE A 187 -8.01 11.24 21.19
N PHE A 188 -7.39 10.63 22.20
CA PHE A 188 -8.03 10.39 23.50
C PHE A 188 -7.75 11.50 24.53
N ASN A 189 -6.82 12.39 24.23
CA ASN A 189 -6.23 13.28 25.25
C ASN A 189 -6.29 14.76 24.90
N THR A 190 -6.31 15.13 23.61
CA THR A 190 -6.18 16.52 23.16
C THR A 190 -6.96 16.78 21.87
N PRO A 191 -7.56 17.97 21.71
CA PRO A 191 -7.65 19.05 22.71
C PRO A 191 -8.62 18.77 23.87
N ILE A 192 -9.57 17.84 23.70
CA ILE A 192 -10.47 17.41 24.76
C ILE A 192 -9.83 16.23 25.50
N LYS A 193 -9.63 16.35 26.82
CA LYS A 193 -9.27 15.19 27.65
C LYS A 193 -10.51 14.31 27.81
N VAL A 194 -10.57 13.20 27.08
CA VAL A 194 -11.72 12.30 27.09
C VAL A 194 -11.73 11.47 28.36
N GLU A 195 -12.88 11.38 29.02
CA GLU A 195 -13.11 10.42 30.10
C GLU A 195 -13.38 9.05 29.47
N LEU A 196 -12.37 8.18 29.51
CA LEU A 196 -12.43 6.85 28.91
C LEU A 196 -13.17 5.88 29.85
N LYS A 197 -14.46 5.65 29.58
CA LYS A 197 -15.31 4.73 30.33
C LYS A 197 -15.16 3.33 29.76
N GLU A 198 -14.25 2.57 30.36
CA GLU A 198 -14.00 1.18 30.00
C GLU A 198 -15.06 0.26 30.60
N GLU A 199 -15.51 -0.70 29.79
CA GLU A 199 -16.37 -1.80 30.22
C GLU A 199 -15.72 -3.13 29.92
N LYS A 200 -16.05 -4.15 30.73
CA LYS A 200 -15.61 -5.53 30.48
C LYS A 200 -16.57 -6.25 29.57
N VAL A 201 -16.03 -6.83 28.50
CA VAL A 201 -16.78 -7.75 27.62
C VAL A 201 -16.05 -9.07 27.49
N LYS A 202 -16.80 -10.15 27.27
CA LYS A 202 -16.21 -11.45 26.97
C LYS A 202 -15.36 -11.36 25.70
N THR A 203 -14.15 -11.90 25.75
CA THR A 203 -13.26 -11.98 24.59
C THR A 203 -13.95 -12.73 23.45
N PRO A 204 -14.05 -12.13 22.25
CA PRO A 204 -14.62 -12.78 21.09
C PRO A 204 -13.93 -14.12 20.80
N GLY A 205 -14.71 -15.20 20.67
CA GLY A 205 -14.15 -16.54 20.45
C GLY A 205 -13.38 -16.69 19.13
N ASN A 206 -13.48 -15.73 18.20
CA ASN A 206 -12.66 -15.74 16.99
C ASN A 206 -11.22 -15.26 17.24
N PHE A 207 -10.98 -14.45 18.27
CA PHE A 207 -9.63 -13.94 18.55
C PHE A 207 -8.66 -15.08 18.90
N THR A 208 -9.14 -16.12 19.57
CA THR A 208 -8.33 -17.29 19.94
C THR A 208 -8.02 -18.23 18.77
N LYS A 209 -8.52 -17.97 17.55
CA LYS A 209 -8.27 -18.81 16.36
C LYS A 209 -6.94 -18.53 15.65
N TYR A 210 -6.26 -17.45 16.01
CA TYR A 210 -5.02 -16.98 15.42
C TYR A 210 -3.93 -16.90 16.48
N TYR A 211 -2.66 -16.90 16.08
CA TYR A 211 -1.52 -16.83 17.01
C TYR A 211 -1.56 -15.57 17.88
N SER A 212 -2.06 -14.46 17.33
CA SER A 212 -2.23 -13.18 18.02
C SER A 212 -3.25 -13.27 19.17
N GLY A 213 -4.09 -14.31 19.15
CA GLY A 213 -5.04 -14.65 20.21
C GLY A 213 -4.48 -15.30 21.46
N VAL A 214 -3.23 -15.78 21.41
CA VAL A 214 -2.68 -16.60 22.48
C VAL A 214 -2.37 -15.73 23.70
N GLY A 215 -2.84 -16.16 24.87
CA GLY A 215 -2.62 -15.44 26.14
C GLY A 215 -3.55 -14.25 26.39
N ILE A 216 -4.50 -13.98 25.49
CA ILE A 216 -5.52 -12.95 25.72
C ILE A 216 -6.41 -13.37 26.91
N PRO A 217 -6.74 -12.45 27.83
CA PRO A 217 -7.66 -12.74 28.94
C PRO A 217 -9.05 -13.15 28.45
N PRO A 218 -9.87 -13.83 29.28
CA PRO A 218 -11.24 -14.21 28.92
C PRO A 218 -12.20 -13.01 28.79
N GLU A 219 -11.83 -11.86 29.36
CA GLU A 219 -12.54 -10.59 29.26
C GLU A 219 -11.60 -9.48 28.82
N LEU A 220 -12.09 -8.57 27.99
CA LEU A 220 -11.38 -7.39 27.50
C LEU A 220 -11.97 -6.12 28.11
N ASP A 221 -11.11 -5.18 28.45
CA ASP A 221 -11.51 -3.79 28.68
C ASP A 221 -11.71 -3.12 27.31
N VAL A 222 -12.89 -2.53 27.11
CA VAL A 222 -13.29 -1.95 25.82
C VAL A 222 -13.90 -0.57 26.01
N LEU A 223 -13.78 0.25 24.97
CA LEU A 223 -14.48 1.53 24.89
C LEU A 223 -15.62 1.42 23.88
N TRP A 224 -16.86 1.54 24.37
CA TRP A 224 -18.00 1.63 23.49
C TRP A 224 -17.94 2.91 22.66
N MET A 225 -17.89 2.75 21.34
CA MET A 225 -17.87 3.85 20.40
C MET A 225 -19.27 4.19 19.88
N GLN A 226 -20.18 3.23 19.99
CA GLN A 226 -21.52 3.29 19.44
C GLN A 226 -22.53 2.79 20.48
N THR A 227 -23.71 3.40 20.53
CA THR A 227 -24.85 2.96 21.35
C THR A 227 -25.74 1.97 20.60
N GLU A 228 -25.62 1.92 19.27
CA GLU A 228 -26.27 0.94 18.42
C GLU A 228 -25.27 0.44 17.37
N SER A 229 -25.35 -0.85 17.03
CA SER A 229 -24.43 -1.51 16.13
C SER A 229 -25.13 -2.52 15.22
N ASN A 230 -24.44 -3.01 14.18
CA ASN A 230 -24.97 -4.05 13.31
C ASN A 230 -25.31 -5.35 14.09
N GLY A 231 -24.61 -5.62 15.18
CA GLY A 231 -24.81 -6.77 16.07
C GLY A 231 -26.17 -6.80 16.75
N ASP A 232 -26.80 -5.63 16.92
CA ASP A 232 -28.16 -5.52 17.46
C ASP A 232 -29.22 -6.04 16.49
N ARG A 233 -28.82 -6.38 15.24
CA ARG A 233 -29.68 -6.87 14.15
C ARG A 233 -30.80 -5.91 13.78
N LYS A 234 -30.63 -4.63 14.07
CA LYS A 234 -31.61 -3.60 13.74
C LYS A 234 -31.37 -2.96 12.36
N GLY A 235 -30.46 -3.50 11.54
CA GLY A 235 -30.17 -3.01 10.19
C GLY A 235 -29.19 -1.84 10.11
N TYR A 236 -28.38 -1.61 11.15
CA TYR A 236 -27.31 -0.60 11.15
C TYR A 236 -26.12 -1.02 10.26
N TRP A 237 -25.30 -0.09 9.78
CA TRP A 237 -24.09 -0.42 9.02
C TRP A 237 -23.12 -1.27 9.83
N VAL A 238 -22.50 -2.24 9.19
CA VAL A 238 -21.33 -2.93 9.73
C VAL A 238 -20.12 -2.00 9.63
N GLY A 239 -19.31 -1.90 10.69
CA GLY A 239 -18.07 -1.14 10.60
C GLY A 239 -16.96 -1.95 9.92
N GLN A 240 -15.92 -1.24 9.47
CA GLN A 240 -14.83 -1.80 8.68
C GLN A 240 -13.57 -1.98 9.53
N ILE A 241 -12.84 -3.06 9.26
CA ILE A 241 -11.52 -3.34 9.80
C ILE A 241 -10.54 -3.42 8.64
N LEU A 242 -9.41 -2.72 8.79
CA LEU A 242 -8.27 -2.79 7.89
C LEU A 242 -7.16 -3.71 8.45
N VAL A 243 -6.22 -4.11 7.60
CA VAL A 243 -5.03 -4.83 8.03
C VAL A 243 -4.20 -3.95 8.98
N GLY A 244 -3.98 -4.41 10.21
CA GLY A 244 -3.17 -3.69 11.20
C GLY A 244 -1.82 -4.33 11.55
N MET A 245 -1.62 -5.60 11.22
CA MET A 245 -0.35 -6.29 11.47
C MET A 245 0.77 -5.69 10.61
N GLY A 246 1.83 -5.16 11.24
CA GLY A 246 2.94 -4.48 10.55
C GLY A 246 2.62 -3.05 10.11
N PHE A 247 1.42 -2.53 10.42
CA PHE A 247 0.97 -1.24 9.90
C PHE A 247 1.80 -0.04 10.39
N ASP A 248 2.48 -0.18 11.53
CA ASP A 248 3.36 0.84 12.10
C ASP A 248 4.80 0.80 11.52
N ASP A 249 5.10 -0.04 10.51
CA ASP A 249 6.45 -0.21 9.94
C ASP A 249 6.94 0.94 9.03
N SER A 250 6.18 2.03 8.93
CA SER A 250 6.56 3.22 8.17
C SER A 250 6.24 4.49 8.98
N PRO A 251 7.06 5.55 8.86
CA PRO A 251 6.96 6.74 9.71
C PRO A 251 5.68 7.57 9.48
N ASP A 252 5.00 7.35 8.36
CA ASP A 252 3.76 8.02 7.99
C ASP A 252 2.50 7.28 8.46
N CYS A 253 2.62 6.11 9.11
CA CYS A 253 1.49 5.26 9.48
C CYS A 253 1.37 5.01 10.98
N GLU A 254 0.14 4.87 11.44
CA GLU A 254 -0.22 4.65 12.86
C GLU A 254 -1.43 3.73 12.99
N PHE A 255 -1.27 2.59 13.67
CA PHE A 255 -2.31 1.76 14.24
C PHE A 255 -2.68 2.33 15.61
N ILE A 256 -3.95 2.67 15.83
CA ILE A 256 -4.38 3.32 17.09
C ILE A 256 -5.25 2.40 17.93
N SER A 257 -6.13 1.62 17.29
CA SER A 257 -7.07 0.75 17.99
C SER A 257 -7.46 -0.45 17.15
N SER A 258 -7.72 -1.56 17.84
CA SER A 258 -8.48 -2.69 17.33
C SER A 258 -9.98 -2.53 17.65
N SER A 259 -10.79 -3.50 17.24
CA SER A 259 -12.20 -3.62 17.59
C SER A 259 -12.64 -5.08 17.52
N ASN A 260 -13.87 -5.34 17.93
CA ASN A 260 -14.52 -6.63 17.78
C ASN A 260 -14.61 -6.98 16.27
N SER A 261 -13.76 -7.89 15.82
CA SER A 261 -13.71 -8.35 14.43
C SER A 261 -14.02 -9.85 14.35
N LEU A 262 -14.42 -10.33 13.18
CA LEU A 262 -14.45 -11.78 12.88
C LEU A 262 -13.05 -12.34 12.61
N LYS A 263 -12.04 -11.48 12.56
CA LYS A 263 -10.64 -11.81 12.32
C LYS A 263 -9.93 -11.97 13.66
N ASP A 264 -8.73 -11.44 13.76
CA ASP A 264 -7.93 -11.48 14.97
C ASP A 264 -7.84 -10.09 15.63
N ILE A 265 -7.03 -9.99 16.68
CA ILE A 265 -6.83 -8.73 17.41
C ILE A 265 -6.06 -7.67 16.63
N THR A 266 -5.39 -8.05 15.54
CA THR A 266 -4.56 -7.14 14.76
C THR A 266 -5.37 -6.36 13.73
N GLY A 267 -6.67 -6.62 13.62
CA GLY A 267 -7.58 -5.84 12.80
C GLY A 267 -7.67 -4.40 13.27
N MET A 268 -7.31 -3.45 12.42
CA MET A 268 -7.29 -2.02 12.72
C MET A 268 -8.67 -1.39 12.53
N ALA A 269 -9.19 -0.77 13.59
CA ALA A 269 -10.44 -0.01 13.58
C ALA A 269 -10.21 1.51 13.54
N LEU A 270 -9.12 1.97 14.16
CA LEU A 270 -8.68 3.37 14.09
C LEU A 270 -7.21 3.38 13.69
N GLY A 271 -6.87 4.17 12.67
CA GLY A 271 -5.49 4.35 12.25
C GLY A 271 -5.32 5.39 11.15
N ARG A 272 -4.08 5.80 10.92
CA ARG A 272 -3.72 6.86 9.97
C ARG A 272 -2.68 6.34 8.98
N SER A 273 -2.83 6.66 7.70
CA SER A 273 -1.79 6.50 6.67
C SER A 273 -1.61 7.84 5.97
N GLY A 274 -0.46 8.49 6.20
CA GLY A 274 -0.18 9.82 5.68
C GLY A 274 -1.23 10.85 6.12
N ASN A 275 -1.88 11.48 5.15
CA ASN A 275 -2.94 12.47 5.32
C ASN A 275 -4.35 11.87 5.44
N ILE A 276 -4.50 10.56 5.60
CA ILE A 276 -5.79 9.89 5.65
C ILE A 276 -5.95 9.12 6.96
N PHE A 277 -7.10 9.30 7.61
CA PHE A 277 -7.49 8.58 8.81
C PHE A 277 -8.64 7.63 8.51
N HIS A 278 -8.48 6.37 8.89
CA HIS A 278 -9.53 5.38 8.88
C HIS A 278 -10.30 5.43 10.20
N TRP A 279 -11.58 5.78 10.13
CA TRP A 279 -12.52 5.66 11.24
C TRP A 279 -13.47 4.49 10.96
N GLY A 280 -13.12 3.30 11.44
CA GLY A 280 -13.81 2.05 11.09
C GLY A 280 -15.22 1.90 11.69
N PHE A 281 -15.57 2.68 12.72
CA PHE A 281 -16.90 2.66 13.32
C PHE A 281 -17.93 3.36 12.43
N SER A 282 -19.14 2.81 12.35
CA SER A 282 -20.14 3.20 11.37
C SER A 282 -21.25 4.13 11.90
N ALA A 283 -21.27 4.36 13.22
CA ALA A 283 -22.27 5.20 13.87
C ALA A 283 -22.27 6.62 13.33
N SER A 284 -23.46 7.12 13.05
CA SER A 284 -23.70 8.55 13.01
C SER A 284 -23.68 9.12 14.44
N PRO A 285 -23.47 10.44 14.61
CA PRO A 285 -23.37 11.06 15.92
C PRO A 285 -24.53 10.77 16.87
N ASP A 286 -25.76 10.60 16.39
CA ASP A 286 -26.90 10.28 17.25
C ASP A 286 -26.79 8.89 17.91
N PHE A 287 -26.00 8.00 17.32
CA PHE A 287 -25.71 6.66 17.84
C PHE A 287 -24.26 6.54 18.34
N MET A 288 -23.50 7.62 18.45
CA MET A 288 -22.19 7.63 19.11
C MET A 288 -22.35 7.80 20.62
N THR A 289 -21.49 7.14 21.39
CA THR A 289 -21.33 7.46 22.81
C THR A 289 -20.71 8.86 22.98
N GLU A 290 -20.89 9.50 24.14
CA GLU A 290 -20.30 10.83 24.37
C GLU A 290 -18.77 10.83 24.28
N GLN A 291 -18.10 9.77 24.76
CA GLN A 291 -16.66 9.60 24.60
C GLN A 291 -16.26 9.49 23.12
N ALA A 292 -17.03 8.77 22.30
CA ALA A 292 -16.76 8.65 20.87
C ALA A 292 -16.91 9.98 20.12
N LYS A 293 -17.92 10.78 20.46
CA LYS A 293 -18.09 12.13 19.91
C LYS A 293 -16.87 13.01 20.22
N GLN A 294 -16.37 12.97 21.46
CA GLN A 294 -15.17 13.73 21.85
C GLN A 294 -13.91 13.20 21.15
N ILE A 295 -13.74 11.88 21.04
CA ILE A 295 -12.63 11.26 20.30
C ILE A 295 -12.68 11.66 18.82
N PHE A 296 -13.88 11.72 18.22
CA PHE A 296 -14.05 12.16 16.84
C PHE A 296 -13.65 13.62 16.63
N VAL A 297 -14.08 14.52 17.53
CA VAL A 297 -13.65 15.94 17.52
C VAL A 297 -12.13 16.05 17.65
N ASN A 298 -11.52 15.31 18.58
CA ASN A 298 -10.07 15.28 18.70
C ASN A 298 -9.39 14.72 17.45
N THR A 299 -10.01 13.76 16.76
CA THR A 299 -9.50 13.20 15.49
C THR A 299 -9.48 14.25 14.39
N VAL A 300 -10.50 15.12 14.30
CA VAL A 300 -10.50 16.27 13.38
C VAL A 300 -9.32 17.20 13.68
N CYS A 301 -9.14 17.61 14.95
CA CYS A 301 -8.02 18.46 15.34
C CYS A 301 -6.65 17.80 15.06
N TYR A 302 -6.55 16.50 15.32
CA TYR A 302 -5.36 15.70 15.05
C TYR A 302 -5.01 15.70 13.56
N MET A 303 -6.02 15.48 12.71
CA MET A 303 -5.85 15.34 11.27
C MET A 303 -5.51 16.63 10.54
N ALA A 304 -6.00 17.78 11.04
CA ALA A 304 -5.71 19.09 10.45
C ALA A 304 -4.20 19.35 10.25
N ARG A 305 -3.35 18.82 11.14
CA ARG A 305 -1.89 18.98 11.08
C ARG A 305 -1.21 18.25 9.92
N PHE A 306 -1.93 17.33 9.27
CA PHE A 306 -1.45 16.56 8.13
C PHE A 306 -1.99 17.10 6.80
N ASN A 307 -2.73 18.21 6.81
CA ASN A 307 -3.13 18.90 5.58
C ASN A 307 -1.89 19.35 4.80
N GLY A 308 -1.89 19.10 3.49
CA GLY A 308 -0.73 19.32 2.60
C GLY A 308 0.36 18.25 2.68
N ARG A 309 0.19 17.20 3.51
CA ARG A 309 1.10 16.05 3.53
C ARG A 309 0.58 14.91 2.64
N ARG A 310 1.45 13.97 2.29
CA ARG A 310 1.10 12.77 1.51
C ARG A 310 1.76 11.55 2.12
N GLY A 311 1.07 10.41 2.08
CA GLY A 311 1.65 9.11 2.39
C GLY A 311 2.86 8.82 1.47
N ILE A 312 3.83 8.11 2.02
CA ILE A 312 5.07 7.74 1.33
C ILE A 312 5.15 6.23 1.06
N THR A 313 4.35 5.42 1.77
CA THR A 313 4.35 3.96 1.64
C THR A 313 2.98 3.46 1.15
N ARG A 314 3.01 2.61 0.11
CA ARG A 314 1.86 1.87 -0.41
C ARG A 314 1.83 0.46 0.15
N PHE A 315 0.65 -0.10 0.38
CA PHE A 315 0.52 -1.53 0.62
C PHE A 315 1.00 -2.31 -0.61
N ARG A 316 1.93 -3.25 -0.43
CA ARG A 316 2.43 -4.16 -1.47
C ARG A 316 2.58 -5.61 -1.00
N SER A 317 2.74 -5.85 0.30
CA SER A 317 2.87 -7.19 0.86
C SER A 317 2.37 -7.25 2.30
N GLU A 318 2.18 -8.45 2.81
CA GLU A 318 1.82 -8.72 4.19
C GLU A 318 3.09 -8.71 5.09
N ALA A 319 2.89 -8.44 6.38
CA ALA A 319 3.99 -8.37 7.35
C ALA A 319 4.58 -9.75 7.69
N ARG A 320 5.88 -9.82 7.99
CA ARG A 320 6.59 -11.05 8.36
C ARG A 320 6.00 -11.70 9.62
N ALA A 321 5.30 -10.92 10.43
CA ALA A 321 4.55 -11.43 11.58
C ALA A 321 3.58 -12.58 11.23
N TRP A 322 3.11 -12.71 9.98
CA TRP A 322 2.36 -13.90 9.53
C TRP A 322 3.15 -15.21 9.61
N VAL A 323 4.48 -15.18 9.57
CA VAL A 323 5.32 -16.37 9.83
C VAL A 323 4.99 -16.98 11.20
N ASN A 324 4.64 -16.14 12.19
CA ASN A 324 4.21 -16.61 13.50
C ASN A 324 2.91 -17.43 13.41
N GLU A 325 1.98 -17.02 12.55
CA GLU A 325 0.75 -17.76 12.29
C GLU A 325 1.05 -19.13 11.66
N PHE A 326 1.94 -19.18 10.66
CA PHE A 326 2.35 -20.44 10.04
C PHE A 326 3.06 -21.38 11.01
N CYS A 327 3.96 -20.83 11.82
CA CYS A 327 4.64 -21.57 12.87
C CYS A 327 3.62 -22.12 13.87
N TYR A 328 2.75 -21.25 14.40
CA TYR A 328 1.75 -21.61 15.41
C TYR A 328 0.77 -22.67 14.89
N ARG A 329 0.26 -22.54 13.67
CA ARG A 329 -0.68 -23.52 13.10
C ARG A 329 -0.07 -24.90 12.92
N LYS A 330 1.22 -25.00 12.60
CA LYS A 330 1.89 -26.28 12.35
C LYS A 330 2.50 -26.90 13.61
N THR A 331 2.93 -26.08 14.57
CA THR A 331 3.67 -26.54 15.76
C THR A 331 2.85 -26.43 17.05
N GLY A 332 1.82 -25.60 17.09
CA GLY A 332 1.13 -25.19 18.32
C GLY A 332 1.95 -24.27 19.22
N MET A 333 3.14 -23.82 18.77
CA MET A 333 4.09 -23.04 19.55
C MET A 333 4.15 -21.59 19.05
N LEU A 334 4.22 -20.64 19.99
CA LEU A 334 4.48 -19.24 19.66
C LEU A 334 5.95 -19.04 19.31
N LEU A 335 6.20 -18.47 18.13
CA LEU A 335 7.54 -18.17 17.68
C LEU A 335 8.11 -17.00 18.49
N ASP A 336 9.18 -17.27 19.23
CA ASP A 336 10.00 -16.26 19.89
C ASP A 336 11.34 -16.21 19.17
N HIS A 337 11.40 -15.30 18.20
CA HIS A 337 12.58 -15.05 17.38
C HIS A 337 13.59 -14.12 18.08
N ALA A 338 13.23 -13.51 19.22
CA ALA A 338 14.09 -12.61 19.97
C ALA A 338 14.87 -13.33 21.07
N SER A 339 14.30 -14.38 21.66
CA SER A 339 14.97 -15.18 22.69
C SER A 339 15.99 -16.15 22.10
N THR A 340 17.11 -16.35 22.78
CA THR A 340 18.05 -17.45 22.51
C THR A 340 17.57 -18.77 23.11
N GLU A 341 16.60 -18.72 24.02
CA GLU A 341 16.06 -19.91 24.67
C GLU A 341 14.98 -20.55 23.79
N TYR A 342 14.96 -21.88 23.83
CA TYR A 342 13.94 -22.67 23.19
C TYR A 342 13.59 -23.86 24.08
N LYS A 343 12.31 -23.94 24.44
CA LYS A 343 11.78 -25.07 25.21
C LYS A 343 11.06 -26.02 24.27
N LYS A 344 11.65 -27.20 24.08
CA LYS A 344 11.07 -28.32 23.32
C LYS A 344 9.67 -28.67 23.83
N CYS A 345 8.76 -28.94 22.91
CA CYS A 345 7.44 -29.49 23.24
C CYS A 345 7.46 -31.01 23.39
N GLY A 346 8.55 -31.67 22.97
CA GLY A 346 8.75 -33.12 23.11
C GLY A 346 8.31 -33.92 21.88
N ASP A 347 7.80 -33.24 20.86
CA ASP A 347 7.48 -33.79 19.54
C ASP A 347 8.61 -33.37 18.57
N PRO A 348 9.48 -34.31 18.13
CA PRO A 348 10.65 -33.97 17.31
C PRO A 348 10.31 -33.22 16.02
N GLU A 349 9.22 -33.57 15.34
CA GLU A 349 8.84 -32.93 14.07
C GLU A 349 8.43 -31.48 14.29
N LYS A 350 7.63 -31.22 15.33
CA LYS A 350 7.24 -29.85 15.69
C LYS A 350 8.42 -29.04 16.19
N ASP A 351 9.31 -29.69 16.94
CA ASP A 351 10.49 -29.04 17.49
C ASP A 351 11.48 -28.64 16.38
N GLU A 352 11.72 -29.51 15.40
CA GLU A 352 12.54 -29.21 14.21
C GLU A 352 11.90 -28.13 13.34
N LEU A 353 10.59 -28.19 13.10
CA LEU A 353 9.87 -27.19 12.32
C LEU A 353 9.87 -25.81 13.01
N TYR A 354 9.75 -25.77 14.34
CA TYR A 354 9.90 -24.54 15.10
C TYR A 354 11.29 -23.93 14.91
N GLN A 355 12.35 -24.74 15.05
CA GLN A 355 13.72 -24.28 14.83
C GLN A 355 13.92 -23.77 13.40
N PHE A 356 13.35 -24.44 12.40
CA PHE A 356 13.35 -23.95 11.03
C PHE A 356 12.77 -22.53 10.92
N TYR A 357 11.58 -22.26 11.50
CA TYR A 357 11.01 -20.92 11.45
C TYR A 357 11.85 -19.89 12.22
N LYS A 358 12.43 -20.29 13.36
CA LYS A 358 13.28 -19.43 14.19
C LYS A 358 14.56 -19.03 13.48
N ASP A 359 15.31 -20.00 12.96
CA ASP A 359 16.60 -19.79 12.29
C ASP A 359 16.46 -18.99 11.00
N ASN A 360 15.32 -19.14 10.31
CA ASN A 360 15.05 -18.44 9.05
C ASN A 360 14.26 -17.14 9.22
N TYR A 361 13.83 -16.80 10.45
CA TYR A 361 13.03 -15.61 10.72
C TYR A 361 13.61 -14.33 10.09
N PRO A 362 14.92 -14.04 10.22
CA PRO A 362 15.49 -12.81 9.67
C PRO A 362 15.49 -12.72 8.13
N TYR A 363 15.23 -13.84 7.44
CA TYR A 363 15.31 -13.95 5.99
C TYR A 363 13.96 -14.18 5.33
N PHE A 364 12.89 -14.39 6.11
CA PHE A 364 11.55 -14.53 5.52
C PHE A 364 11.08 -13.22 4.90
N ARG A 365 10.51 -13.36 3.71
CA ARG A 365 9.62 -12.41 3.05
C ARG A 365 8.30 -13.11 2.73
N LEU A 366 7.25 -12.35 2.46
CA LEU A 366 5.98 -12.92 2.01
C LEU A 366 5.76 -12.67 0.52
N GLU A 367 5.38 -13.73 -0.18
CA GLU A 367 4.84 -13.69 -1.54
C GLU A 367 3.36 -14.08 -1.47
N GLY A 368 2.47 -13.07 -1.53
CA GLY A 368 1.10 -13.23 -1.05
C GLY A 368 1.08 -13.51 0.45
N LEU A 369 0.44 -14.61 0.86
CA LEU A 369 0.45 -15.08 2.25
C LEU A 369 1.53 -16.14 2.52
N THR A 370 2.35 -16.53 1.55
CA THR A 370 3.30 -17.63 1.72
C THR A 370 4.67 -17.12 2.16
N PRO A 371 5.23 -17.64 3.28
CA PRO A 371 6.61 -17.36 3.67
C PRO A 371 7.62 -17.96 2.70
N GLU A 372 8.51 -17.11 2.20
CA GLU A 372 9.65 -17.50 1.38
C GLU A 372 10.95 -17.04 2.03
N ILE A 373 11.97 -17.90 2.01
CA ILE A 373 13.30 -17.56 2.50
C ILE A 373 14.05 -16.81 1.40
N ASP A 374 14.61 -15.65 1.74
CA ASP A 374 15.59 -15.01 0.88
C ASP A 374 16.96 -15.70 1.02
N GLU A 375 17.23 -16.64 0.12
CA GLU A 375 18.49 -17.39 0.10
C GLU A 375 19.71 -16.50 -0.22
N ASP A 376 19.53 -15.38 -0.92
CA ASP A 376 20.62 -14.44 -1.16
C ASP A 376 21.03 -13.74 0.16
N ALA A 377 20.06 -13.19 0.89
CA ALA A 377 20.28 -12.54 2.18
C ALA A 377 20.81 -13.55 3.22
N LYS A 378 20.22 -14.74 3.27
CA LYS A 378 20.65 -15.83 4.17
C LYS A 378 22.08 -16.26 3.91
N SER A 379 22.48 -16.40 2.65
CA SER A 379 23.86 -16.75 2.30
C SER A 379 24.90 -15.69 2.69
N LEU A 380 24.47 -14.45 2.94
CA LEU A 380 25.32 -13.37 3.45
C LEU A 380 25.30 -13.28 4.99
N GLY A 381 24.39 -13.98 5.66
CA GLY A 381 24.21 -13.88 7.10
C GLY A 381 23.70 -12.51 7.56
N ILE A 382 23.06 -11.75 6.67
CA ILE A 382 22.54 -10.41 6.95
C ILE A 382 21.02 -10.44 6.80
N ALA A 383 20.30 -10.11 7.88
CA ALA A 383 18.84 -10.06 7.88
C ALA A 383 18.30 -9.13 6.79
N ASN A 384 17.15 -9.45 6.22
CA ASN A 384 16.62 -8.70 5.08
C ASN A 384 16.14 -7.28 5.40
N TYR A 385 15.88 -7.01 6.67
CA TYR A 385 15.51 -5.70 7.20
C TYR A 385 16.71 -4.90 7.74
N ASP A 386 17.93 -5.45 7.67
CA ASP A 386 19.14 -4.77 8.09
C ASP A 386 19.75 -3.98 6.91
N VAL A 387 19.89 -2.67 7.08
CA VAL A 387 20.42 -1.77 6.03
C VAL A 387 21.82 -2.16 5.56
N ARG A 388 22.59 -2.90 6.36
CA ARG A 388 23.89 -3.46 5.95
C ARG A 388 23.77 -4.39 4.74
N LEU A 389 22.61 -5.02 4.54
CA LEU A 389 22.35 -5.86 3.38
C LEU A 389 22.45 -5.06 2.08
N LEU A 390 21.95 -3.83 2.07
CA LEU A 390 22.07 -2.95 0.89
C LEU A 390 23.51 -2.54 0.62
N ASP A 391 24.27 -2.19 1.65
CA ASP A 391 25.69 -1.85 1.47
C ASP A 391 26.46 -3.03 0.85
N GLU A 392 26.21 -4.25 1.35
CA GLU A 392 26.80 -5.48 0.85
C GLU A 392 26.33 -5.82 -0.56
N ALA A 393 25.03 -5.68 -0.85
CA ALA A 393 24.47 -5.89 -2.19
C ALA A 393 25.14 -4.96 -3.22
N ILE A 394 25.34 -3.69 -2.89
CA ILE A 394 26.05 -2.73 -3.75
C ILE A 394 27.54 -3.13 -3.91
N LYS A 395 28.18 -3.76 -2.91
CA LYS A 395 29.57 -4.28 -3.03
C LYS A 395 29.61 -5.43 -4.01
N LEU A 396 28.69 -6.36 -3.86
CA LEU A 396 28.56 -7.53 -4.73
C LEU A 396 28.28 -7.13 -6.18
N LEU A 397 27.43 -6.11 -6.40
CA LEU A 397 27.11 -5.59 -7.74
C LEU A 397 28.36 -5.13 -8.52
N GLY A 398 29.40 -4.64 -7.84
CA GLY A 398 30.67 -4.24 -8.46
C GLY A 398 31.71 -5.36 -8.59
N SER A 399 31.34 -6.61 -8.29
CA SER A 399 32.22 -7.75 -8.38
C SER A 399 32.58 -8.11 -9.83
N LYS A 400 33.82 -8.55 -10.06
CA LYS A 400 34.23 -9.16 -11.33
C LYS A 400 33.72 -10.60 -11.50
N ASP A 401 33.38 -11.26 -10.40
CA ASP A 401 32.71 -12.56 -10.40
C ASP A 401 31.23 -12.38 -10.72
N SER A 402 30.75 -13.03 -11.78
CA SER A 402 29.40 -12.87 -12.32
C SER A 402 28.31 -13.39 -11.37
N ALA A 403 28.56 -14.47 -10.62
CA ALA A 403 27.60 -15.00 -9.66
C ALA A 403 27.39 -14.02 -8.49
N ARG A 404 28.48 -13.42 -7.99
CA ARG A 404 28.42 -12.37 -6.97
C ARG A 404 27.75 -11.10 -7.50
N ALA A 405 28.09 -10.66 -8.72
CA ALA A 405 27.45 -9.50 -9.35
C ALA A 405 25.94 -9.70 -9.49
N ASN A 406 25.51 -10.88 -9.96
CA ASN A 406 24.10 -11.23 -10.10
C ASN A 406 23.37 -11.26 -8.76
N LYS A 407 24.01 -11.76 -7.69
CA LYS A 407 23.46 -11.69 -6.32
C LYS A 407 23.26 -10.24 -5.87
N GLY A 408 24.27 -9.39 -6.06
CA GLY A 408 24.18 -7.96 -5.77
C GLY A 408 23.02 -7.30 -6.51
N TYR A 409 22.88 -7.59 -7.80
CA TYR A 409 21.79 -7.10 -8.64
C TYR A 409 20.40 -7.52 -8.14
N ARG A 410 20.21 -8.81 -7.82
CA ARG A 410 18.93 -9.30 -7.27
C ARG A 410 18.59 -8.61 -5.95
N LEU A 411 19.55 -8.50 -5.04
CA LEU A 411 19.35 -7.91 -3.72
C LEU A 411 19.02 -6.41 -3.80
N THR A 412 19.74 -5.61 -4.60
CA THR A 412 19.47 -4.16 -4.71
C THR A 412 18.08 -3.88 -5.27
N ARG A 413 17.61 -4.67 -6.25
CA ARG A 413 16.26 -4.52 -6.83
C ARG A 413 15.16 -5.05 -5.94
N ARG A 414 15.41 -6.16 -5.24
CA ARG A 414 14.44 -6.73 -4.29
C ARG A 414 14.17 -5.73 -3.17
N TYR A 415 15.22 -5.15 -2.60
CA TYR A 415 15.16 -4.37 -1.36
C TYR A 415 15.09 -2.85 -1.54
N THR A 416 14.99 -2.31 -2.76
CA THR A 416 14.75 -0.88 -2.97
C THR A 416 13.78 -0.63 -4.12
N GLU A 417 13.25 0.58 -4.22
CA GLU A 417 12.47 1.05 -5.39
C GLU A 417 13.37 1.80 -6.40
N TYR A 418 14.68 1.81 -6.18
CA TYR A 418 15.62 2.57 -7.00
C TYR A 418 16.34 1.66 -7.98
N ASP A 419 16.67 2.20 -9.14
CA ASP A 419 17.59 1.57 -10.07
C ASP A 419 18.63 2.60 -10.50
N PHE A 420 19.90 2.23 -10.36
CA PHE A 420 21.01 3.06 -10.80
C PHE A 420 21.82 2.27 -11.84
N PRO A 421 22.11 2.87 -13.00
CA PRO A 421 22.79 2.18 -14.10
C PRO A 421 24.24 1.82 -13.77
N THR A 422 24.80 2.34 -12.68
CA THR A 422 26.18 2.11 -12.27
C THR A 422 26.29 1.88 -10.77
N VAL A 423 27.28 1.08 -10.38
CA VAL A 423 27.67 0.87 -8.97
C VAL A 423 28.04 2.20 -8.29
N ALA A 424 28.65 3.13 -9.04
CA ALA A 424 28.96 4.46 -8.52
C ALA A 424 27.70 5.27 -8.18
N GLY A 425 26.63 5.15 -8.99
CA GLY A 425 25.32 5.72 -8.71
C GLY A 425 24.73 5.16 -7.42
N TRP A 426 24.70 3.84 -7.28
CA TRP A 426 24.28 3.16 -6.05
C TRP A 426 25.04 3.65 -4.80
N ARG A 427 26.37 3.74 -4.89
CA ARG A 427 27.21 4.24 -3.78
C ARG A 427 26.93 5.68 -3.42
N LYS A 428 26.73 6.55 -4.43
CA LYS A 428 26.39 7.96 -4.22
C LYS A 428 25.04 8.10 -3.51
N TRP A 429 24.04 7.33 -3.95
CA TRP A 429 22.72 7.30 -3.32
C TRP A 429 22.81 6.79 -1.88
N PHE A 430 23.43 5.64 -1.66
CA PHE A 430 23.50 5.03 -0.32
C PHE A 430 24.29 5.91 0.67
N LYS A 431 25.40 6.53 0.23
CA LYS A 431 26.15 7.48 1.07
C LYS A 431 25.30 8.67 1.50
N LYS A 432 24.40 9.14 0.62
CA LYS A 432 23.56 10.30 0.89
C LYS A 432 22.34 9.95 1.74
N TYR A 433 21.62 8.90 1.37
CA TYR A 433 20.32 8.56 1.94
C TYR A 433 20.33 7.40 2.93
N GLY A 434 21.42 6.64 3.04
CA GLY A 434 21.48 5.42 3.85
C GLY A 434 21.07 5.59 5.31
N LYS A 435 21.35 6.76 5.90
CA LYS A 435 20.93 7.09 7.29
C LYS A 435 19.47 7.50 7.44
N TYR A 436 18.77 7.74 6.33
CA TYR A 436 17.35 8.09 6.28
C TYR A 436 16.49 6.92 5.75
N LEU A 437 17.08 5.73 5.60
CA LEU A 437 16.35 4.55 5.16
C LEU A 437 15.58 3.94 6.33
N PHE A 438 14.32 3.61 6.09
CA PHE A 438 13.53 2.71 6.92
C PHE A 438 13.14 1.48 6.10
N PHE A 439 12.96 0.35 6.76
CA PHE A 439 12.51 -0.88 6.12
C PHE A 439 11.03 -1.07 6.35
N THR A 440 10.27 -1.32 5.29
CA THR A 440 8.84 -1.61 5.37
C THR A 440 8.54 -2.94 4.69
N GLU A 441 7.97 -3.87 5.47
CA GLU A 441 7.46 -5.16 5.03
C GLU A 441 6.18 -4.93 4.23
N MET A 442 5.28 -4.11 4.76
CA MET A 442 4.01 -3.80 4.10
C MET A 442 4.20 -3.00 2.82
N GLY A 443 5.29 -2.23 2.70
CA GLY A 443 5.75 -1.59 1.47
C GLY A 443 6.46 -2.53 0.49
N GLY A 444 6.40 -3.84 0.70
CA GLY A 444 6.94 -4.85 -0.21
C GLY A 444 8.32 -5.38 0.17
N TYR A 445 8.67 -5.37 1.45
CA TYR A 445 10.00 -5.73 1.96
C TYR A 445 11.10 -4.86 1.33
N LYS A 446 10.93 -3.54 1.38
CA LYS A 446 11.85 -2.58 0.75
C LYS A 446 12.34 -1.54 1.75
N PHE A 447 13.57 -1.09 1.55
CA PHE A 447 14.09 0.12 2.14
C PHE A 447 13.58 1.33 1.35
N GLN A 448 12.96 2.26 2.06
CA GLN A 448 12.44 3.51 1.52
C GLN A 448 13.12 4.68 2.23
N VAL A 449 13.25 5.82 1.55
CA VAL A 449 13.79 7.03 2.15
C VAL A 449 12.68 7.73 2.93
N ASP A 450 12.94 8.05 4.19
CA ASP A 450 12.00 8.76 5.07
C ASP A 450 11.82 10.22 4.64
N THR A 451 11.02 10.45 3.61
CA THR A 451 10.60 11.80 3.20
C THR A 451 9.45 12.35 4.06
N TRP A 452 8.98 11.59 5.06
CA TRP A 452 7.91 12.03 5.95
C TRP A 452 8.44 12.91 7.08
N ASN A 453 9.51 12.45 7.74
CA ASN A 453 10.23 13.23 8.75
C ASN A 453 11.29 14.16 8.13
N HIS A 454 11.70 13.90 6.88
CA HIS A 454 12.67 14.70 6.12
C HIS A 454 12.12 15.16 4.76
N PRO A 455 11.10 16.04 4.74
CA PRO A 455 10.45 16.48 3.50
C PRO A 455 11.38 17.17 2.51
N GLU A 456 12.49 17.77 2.98
CA GLU A 456 13.53 18.37 2.15
C GLU A 456 14.18 17.37 1.17
N LEU A 457 14.22 16.08 1.53
CA LEU A 457 14.81 15.04 0.69
C LEU A 457 13.95 14.74 -0.55
N LYS A 458 12.64 15.03 -0.51
CA LYS A 458 11.69 14.69 -1.59
C LYS A 458 12.04 15.36 -2.92
N ALA A 459 12.37 16.65 -2.89
CA ALA A 459 12.72 17.43 -4.08
C ALA A 459 14.07 17.03 -4.70
N GLU A 460 14.92 16.34 -3.94
CA GLU A 460 16.22 15.87 -4.40
C GLU A 460 16.15 14.44 -4.94
N LEU A 461 15.29 13.59 -4.36
CA LEU A 461 15.02 12.24 -4.84
C LEU A 461 14.41 12.25 -6.25
N SER A 462 13.48 13.18 -6.52
CA SER A 462 12.88 13.35 -7.84
C SER A 462 13.88 13.74 -8.94
N LYS A 463 15.10 14.18 -8.56
CA LYS A 463 16.18 14.56 -9.48
C LYS A 463 17.27 13.51 -9.63
N THR A 464 17.31 12.51 -8.74
CA THR A 464 18.50 11.63 -8.57
C THR A 464 18.25 10.17 -8.87
N ALA A 465 16.99 9.71 -8.81
CA ALA A 465 16.59 8.40 -9.29
C ALA A 465 16.03 8.53 -10.70
N ASP A 466 16.33 7.56 -11.57
CA ASP A 466 15.49 7.34 -12.74
C ASP A 466 14.11 6.92 -12.21
N PRO A 467 13.02 7.67 -12.50
CA PRO A 467 11.70 7.37 -11.95
C PRO A 467 11.09 6.15 -12.66
N TYR A 468 11.75 5.00 -12.56
CA TYR A 468 11.13 3.72 -12.87
C TYR A 468 10.17 3.39 -11.72
N LEU A 469 8.87 3.67 -11.93
CA LEU A 469 7.68 3.26 -11.16
C LEU A 469 7.00 4.31 -10.28
N GLN A 470 6.38 5.29 -10.93
CA GLN A 470 5.08 5.82 -10.47
C GLN A 470 3.87 5.29 -11.26
N LYS A 471 4.05 4.45 -12.30
CA LYS A 471 2.97 4.06 -13.22
C LYS A 471 2.45 2.61 -13.14
N SER A 472 2.99 1.72 -12.31
CA SER A 472 2.33 0.41 -12.07
C SER A 472 1.59 0.41 -10.74
N CYS A 473 0.50 1.17 -10.69
CA CYS A 473 -0.58 0.88 -9.75
C CYS A 473 -1.16 -0.47 -10.17
N VAL A 474 -0.90 -1.52 -9.41
CA VAL A 474 -1.76 -2.71 -9.27
C VAL A 474 -1.69 -3.11 -7.80
N PRO A 475 -2.72 -2.84 -7.00
CA PRO A 475 -2.87 -3.48 -5.71
C PRO A 475 -2.84 -5.00 -5.92
N VAL A 476 -2.11 -5.73 -5.08
CA VAL A 476 -2.17 -7.19 -5.02
C VAL A 476 -3.55 -7.59 -4.46
N SER A 477 -4.62 -7.42 -5.24
CA SER A 477 -5.95 -7.94 -4.91
C SER A 477 -6.08 -9.44 -5.20
N LYS A 478 -5.05 -10.06 -5.78
CA LYS A 478 -5.03 -11.50 -6.13
C LYS A 478 -5.09 -12.43 -4.92
N SER A 479 -4.81 -11.95 -3.70
CA SER A 479 -4.53 -12.84 -2.56
C SER A 479 -5.72 -13.27 -1.69
N LEU A 480 -6.89 -12.63 -1.76
CA LEU A 480 -7.92 -12.83 -0.70
C LEU A 480 -9.29 -13.38 -1.15
N MET A 481 -9.50 -13.66 -2.45
CA MET A 481 -10.72 -14.34 -2.91
C MET A 481 -10.39 -15.58 -3.77
N HIS A 482 -10.29 -16.73 -3.09
CA HIS A 482 -10.23 -18.12 -3.59
C HIS A 482 -8.85 -18.72 -3.96
N HIS A 483 -8.79 -20.02 -3.67
CA HIS A 483 -7.64 -20.91 -3.73
C HIS A 483 -7.17 -21.13 -5.18
N GLY A 484 -5.84 -21.19 -5.38
CA GLY A 484 -5.21 -21.81 -6.54
C GLY A 484 -4.43 -20.89 -7.48
N ILE A 485 -3.10 -20.92 -7.32
CA ILE A 485 -2.05 -20.83 -8.37
C ILE A 485 -1.79 -19.48 -9.09
N SER A 486 -0.47 -19.24 -9.27
CA SER A 486 0.25 -18.48 -10.30
C SER A 486 0.65 -17.01 -10.04
N ARG A 487 1.99 -16.86 -10.03
CA ARG A 487 2.85 -15.67 -9.99
C ARG A 487 2.37 -14.62 -11.00
N ARG A 488 2.38 -13.36 -10.58
CA ARG A 488 2.09 -12.21 -11.42
C ARG A 488 3.29 -11.30 -11.35
N GLU A 489 3.84 -10.96 -12.50
CA GLU A 489 5.19 -10.42 -12.57
C GLU A 489 5.15 -9.04 -13.29
N GLU A 490 5.79 -8.06 -12.62
CA GLU A 490 6.43 -6.74 -12.88
C GLU A 490 6.12 -5.86 -14.15
N PRO A 491 6.64 -4.62 -14.27
CA PRO A 491 6.49 -3.73 -15.44
C PRO A 491 7.77 -3.59 -16.33
N THR A 492 7.60 -3.18 -17.60
CA THR A 492 8.58 -3.11 -18.70
C THR A 492 9.12 -1.70 -18.98
N VAL A 493 10.28 -1.61 -19.66
CA VAL A 493 11.17 -0.46 -19.99
C VAL A 493 10.66 0.41 -21.15
N ASP A 494 10.12 1.59 -20.86
CA ASP A 494 10.04 2.75 -21.77
C ASP A 494 10.36 4.02 -20.94
N ASP A 495 11.06 4.98 -21.55
CA ASP A 495 11.50 6.29 -21.01
C ASP A 495 12.93 6.37 -20.43
N ILE A 496 13.97 6.29 -21.29
CA ILE A 496 15.28 6.93 -21.02
C ILE A 496 15.83 7.57 -22.32
N VAL A 497 15.82 8.91 -22.35
CA VAL A 497 16.57 9.84 -23.23
C VAL A 497 16.94 11.00 -22.27
N ASP A 498 18.13 11.58 -22.12
CA ASP A 498 19.32 11.85 -22.93
C ASP A 498 20.50 12.17 -21.96
N GLY A 499 21.73 12.09 -22.46
CA GLY A 499 22.90 12.69 -21.82
C GLY A 499 24.23 12.46 -22.55
N SER A 500 24.28 12.78 -23.85
CA SER A 500 25.47 12.98 -24.70
C SER A 500 26.50 11.84 -24.80
N ARG A 501 26.26 10.83 -25.66
CA ARG A 501 27.31 9.91 -26.14
C ARG A 501 27.01 9.49 -27.57
N ASP A 502 28.05 9.32 -28.40
CA ASP A 502 27.92 8.84 -29.79
C ASP A 502 27.07 7.56 -29.83
N VAL A 503 25.96 7.58 -30.57
CA VAL A 503 25.08 6.42 -30.76
C VAL A 503 25.28 5.88 -32.17
N ILE A 504 25.70 4.63 -32.26
CA ILE A 504 25.79 3.91 -33.53
C ILE A 504 24.50 3.13 -33.69
N VAL A 505 23.65 3.55 -34.62
CA VAL A 505 22.40 2.85 -34.93
C VAL A 505 22.70 1.72 -35.91
N GLY A 506 22.17 0.54 -35.61
CA GLY A 506 22.34 -0.64 -36.44
C GLY A 506 21.42 -0.62 -37.65
N ASN A 507 21.94 -1.08 -38.79
CA ASN A 507 21.14 -1.31 -39.99
C ASN A 507 20.44 -2.66 -39.90
N VAL A 508 19.14 -2.68 -40.13
CA VAL A 508 18.30 -3.87 -40.06
C VAL A 508 17.19 -3.77 -41.10
N ARG A 509 16.77 -4.91 -41.65
CA ARG A 509 15.61 -4.99 -42.55
C ARG A 509 14.43 -5.57 -41.78
N ASN A 510 13.37 -4.78 -41.60
CA ASN A 510 12.05 -5.24 -41.17
C ASN A 510 11.05 -5.05 -42.31
N SER A 511 10.17 -6.03 -42.53
CA SER A 511 8.98 -5.91 -43.38
C SER A 511 7.83 -5.26 -42.57
N PRO A 512 6.91 -4.52 -43.21
CA PRO A 512 5.69 -4.03 -42.55
C PRO A 512 4.86 -5.15 -41.90
N ASP A 513 4.84 -6.32 -42.53
CA ASP A 513 4.05 -7.50 -42.14
C ASP A 513 4.74 -8.37 -41.08
N ASP A 514 5.97 -8.05 -40.69
CA ASP A 514 6.70 -8.82 -39.70
C ASP A 514 5.98 -8.79 -38.35
N VAL A 515 5.76 -9.98 -37.80
CA VAL A 515 5.20 -10.19 -36.46
C VAL A 515 6.21 -9.83 -35.38
N VAL A 516 7.50 -10.03 -35.64
CA VAL A 516 8.60 -9.65 -34.76
C VAL A 516 9.50 -8.68 -35.53
N LYS A 517 9.59 -7.43 -35.09
CA LYS A 517 10.50 -6.43 -35.66
C LYS A 517 11.69 -6.28 -34.74
N VAL A 518 12.88 -6.05 -35.28
CA VAL A 518 14.07 -5.86 -34.44
C VAL A 518 14.77 -4.57 -34.80
N SER A 519 15.34 -3.92 -33.80
CA SER A 519 16.21 -2.76 -33.99
C SER A 519 17.35 -2.83 -32.99
N GLY A 520 18.45 -2.15 -33.25
CA GLY A 520 19.52 -2.11 -32.28
C GLY A 520 20.37 -0.87 -32.38
N LYS A 521 21.02 -0.55 -31.27
CA LYS A 521 21.93 0.59 -31.13
C LYS A 521 23.10 0.21 -30.23
N VAL A 522 24.26 0.80 -30.51
CA VAL A 522 25.40 0.78 -29.62
C VAL A 522 25.54 2.18 -29.06
N VAL A 523 25.34 2.29 -27.75
CA VAL A 523 25.43 3.54 -27.01
C VAL A 523 26.80 3.57 -26.38
N MET A 524 27.69 4.46 -26.83
CA MET A 524 28.98 4.63 -26.15
C MET A 524 28.72 4.98 -24.68
N THR A 525 29.49 4.40 -23.75
CA THR A 525 29.38 4.66 -22.30
C THR A 525 30.68 5.18 -21.68
N GLY A 526 31.75 5.26 -22.47
CA GLY A 526 33.04 5.87 -22.15
C GLY A 526 33.97 5.83 -23.38
N ASP A 527 35.25 6.16 -23.21
CA ASP A 527 36.19 6.19 -24.33
C ASP A 527 36.39 4.84 -25.02
N ASN A 528 36.36 3.75 -24.25
CA ASN A 528 36.54 2.37 -24.72
C ASN A 528 35.41 1.44 -24.22
N GLN A 529 34.26 2.00 -23.87
CA GLN A 529 33.12 1.23 -23.33
C GLN A 529 31.84 1.62 -24.06
N ALA A 530 30.96 0.64 -24.28
CA ALA A 530 29.65 0.88 -24.86
C ALA A 530 28.61 -0.13 -24.34
N THR A 531 27.33 0.22 -24.44
CA THR A 531 26.21 -0.70 -24.25
C THR A 531 25.62 -1.01 -25.62
N PHE A 532 25.63 -2.27 -26.01
CA PHE A 532 24.77 -2.77 -27.08
C PHE A 532 23.35 -2.96 -26.57
N GLU A 533 22.36 -2.47 -27.31
CA GLU A 533 20.94 -2.69 -27.06
C GLU A 533 20.27 -3.27 -28.33
N LEU A 534 19.61 -4.41 -28.18
CA LEU A 534 18.75 -5.02 -29.20
C LEU A 534 17.30 -4.95 -28.73
N GLU A 535 16.50 -4.13 -29.39
CA GLU A 535 15.05 -4.13 -29.22
C GLU A 535 14.42 -5.16 -30.15
N VAL A 536 13.52 -5.97 -29.59
CA VAL A 536 12.67 -6.91 -30.28
C VAL A 536 11.22 -6.52 -29.98
N ASP A 537 10.52 -6.06 -31.01
CA ASP A 537 9.13 -5.59 -30.97
C ASP A 537 8.22 -6.69 -31.50
N ILE A 538 7.52 -7.35 -30.59
CA ILE A 538 6.65 -8.50 -30.88
C ILE A 538 5.21 -8.01 -30.94
N LYS A 539 4.56 -8.23 -32.09
CA LYS A 539 3.18 -7.83 -32.36
C LYS A 539 2.24 -8.37 -31.27
N GLU A 540 1.26 -7.54 -30.89
CA GLU A 540 0.24 -7.93 -29.92
C GLU A 540 -0.44 -9.26 -30.30
N GLY A 541 -0.64 -10.13 -29.30
CA GLY A 541 -1.14 -11.49 -29.48
C GLY A 541 -0.08 -12.54 -29.83
N TRP A 542 1.16 -12.13 -30.11
CA TRP A 542 2.28 -13.03 -30.42
C TRP A 542 3.34 -13.04 -29.31
N HIS A 543 4.14 -14.09 -29.29
CA HIS A 543 5.25 -14.26 -28.35
C HIS A 543 6.41 -15.04 -28.96
N ILE A 544 7.59 -14.95 -28.34
CA ILE A 544 8.77 -15.79 -28.62
C ILE A 544 9.24 -16.45 -27.32
N TYR A 545 9.97 -17.56 -27.38
CA TYR A 545 10.31 -18.32 -26.17
C TYR A 545 11.58 -17.82 -25.49
N ALA A 546 11.51 -17.48 -24.21
CA ALA A 546 12.67 -17.07 -23.40
C ALA A 546 13.36 -18.26 -22.74
N HIS A 547 12.59 -19.25 -22.28
CA HIS A 547 13.08 -20.53 -21.78
C HIS A 547 12.12 -21.64 -22.17
N VAL A 548 12.66 -22.77 -22.61
CA VAL A 548 11.89 -23.97 -22.94
C VAL A 548 12.62 -25.21 -22.39
N PRO A 549 11.91 -26.18 -21.79
CA PRO A 549 12.52 -27.42 -21.33
C PRO A 549 13.10 -28.25 -22.49
N GLU A 550 14.15 -29.02 -22.20
CA GLU A 550 14.75 -29.92 -23.17
C GLU A 550 13.72 -30.94 -23.68
N GLY A 551 13.62 -31.09 -25.01
CA GLY A 551 12.63 -31.97 -25.65
C GLY A 551 11.23 -31.37 -25.85
N SER A 552 10.98 -30.14 -25.38
CA SER A 552 9.78 -29.39 -25.81
C SER A 552 9.94 -28.98 -27.28
N GLY A 553 8.91 -29.14 -28.11
CA GLY A 553 8.99 -28.90 -29.55
C GLY A 553 9.17 -27.42 -29.97
N PHE A 554 9.58 -26.56 -29.03
CA PHE A 554 9.73 -25.11 -29.19
C PHE A 554 11.19 -24.71 -29.23
N ILE A 555 11.48 -23.59 -29.89
CA ILE A 555 12.85 -23.08 -30.00
C ILE A 555 13.04 -21.86 -29.10
N GLN A 556 14.00 -21.97 -28.18
CA GLN A 556 14.41 -20.88 -27.30
C GLN A 556 15.02 -19.72 -28.11
N THR A 557 14.70 -18.49 -27.70
CA THR A 557 15.28 -17.27 -28.26
C THR A 557 16.77 -17.22 -27.92
N GLY A 558 17.60 -17.07 -28.95
CA GLY A 558 19.04 -16.96 -28.84
C GLY A 558 19.52 -15.61 -29.34
N ILE A 559 20.43 -14.96 -28.60
CA ILE A 559 21.12 -13.76 -29.05
C ILE A 559 22.59 -14.08 -29.27
N GLU A 560 23.09 -13.78 -30.47
CA GLU A 560 24.48 -13.98 -30.84
C GLU A 560 25.09 -12.66 -31.30
N ILE A 561 26.20 -12.27 -30.68
CA ILE A 561 27.00 -11.12 -31.11
C ILE A 561 28.26 -11.69 -31.78
N GLU A 562 28.47 -11.33 -33.04
CA GLU A 562 29.61 -11.78 -33.83
C GLU A 562 30.93 -11.38 -33.15
N ARG A 563 31.90 -12.29 -33.14
CA ARG A 563 33.24 -12.00 -32.61
C ARG A 563 34.01 -11.15 -33.62
N VAL A 564 34.30 -9.90 -33.24
CA VAL A 564 35.07 -8.95 -34.04
C VAL A 564 36.26 -8.46 -33.25
N ASP A 565 37.45 -8.47 -33.86
CA ASP A 565 38.66 -7.92 -33.24
C ASP A 565 38.45 -6.46 -32.80
N GLY A 566 38.75 -6.18 -31.54
CA GLY A 566 38.52 -4.88 -30.92
C GLY A 566 37.18 -4.76 -30.18
N VAL A 567 36.25 -5.72 -30.31
CA VAL A 567 35.05 -5.84 -29.46
C VAL A 567 35.23 -7.01 -28.49
N SER A 568 35.02 -6.76 -27.21
CA SER A 568 34.96 -7.80 -26.18
C SER A 568 33.72 -7.63 -25.31
N LEU A 569 33.04 -8.74 -25.01
CA LEU A 569 31.84 -8.73 -24.17
C LEU A 569 32.27 -8.52 -22.71
N ALA A 570 31.79 -7.43 -22.11
CA ALA A 570 32.05 -7.11 -20.71
C ALA A 570 30.92 -7.66 -19.83
N GLY A 571 31.11 -8.85 -19.26
CA GLY A 571 30.10 -9.49 -18.42
C GLY A 571 28.96 -10.15 -19.21
N ALA A 572 27.97 -10.65 -18.50
CA ALA A 572 26.83 -11.35 -19.09
C ALA A 572 25.85 -10.39 -19.77
N MET A 573 25.13 -10.90 -20.76
CA MET A 573 24.01 -10.18 -21.36
C MET A 573 22.91 -9.97 -20.33
N ILE A 574 22.42 -8.75 -20.24
CA ILE A 574 21.24 -8.38 -19.49
C ILE A 574 20.05 -8.77 -20.36
N LEU A 575 19.39 -9.86 -19.98
CA LEU A 575 18.20 -10.34 -20.66
C LEU A 575 17.00 -9.46 -20.28
N PRO A 576 16.08 -9.19 -21.22
CA PRO A 576 14.82 -8.58 -20.88
C PRO A 576 14.01 -9.55 -20.03
N ARG A 577 12.96 -9.01 -19.43
CA ARG A 577 12.07 -9.81 -18.64
C ARG A 577 11.25 -10.78 -19.50
N ALA A 578 11.25 -12.05 -19.10
CA ALA A 578 10.40 -13.10 -19.64
C ALA A 578 9.12 -13.24 -18.80
N TYR A 579 8.10 -13.89 -19.33
CA TYR A 579 6.83 -14.19 -18.66
C TYR A 579 6.57 -15.69 -18.67
N ASP A 580 5.98 -16.25 -17.63
CA ASP A 580 5.50 -17.63 -17.68
C ASP A 580 4.47 -17.81 -18.81
N TYR A 581 4.56 -18.92 -19.54
CA TYR A 581 3.58 -19.27 -20.56
C TYR A 581 2.39 -19.97 -19.92
N GLU A 582 1.24 -19.30 -19.84
CA GLU A 582 0.10 -19.72 -19.03
C GLU A 582 -0.44 -21.13 -19.34
N SER A 583 -0.21 -21.63 -20.56
CA SER A 583 -0.67 -22.94 -21.02
C SER A 583 0.34 -24.08 -20.82
N MET A 584 1.59 -23.80 -20.42
CA MET A 584 2.63 -24.81 -20.26
C MET A 584 3.57 -24.53 -19.08
N GLU A 585 3.73 -25.52 -18.21
CA GLU A 585 4.67 -25.44 -17.10
C GLU A 585 6.12 -25.39 -17.58
N GLN A 586 6.96 -24.61 -16.88
CA GLN A 586 8.40 -24.46 -17.13
C GLN A 586 8.77 -23.83 -18.49
N VAL A 587 7.80 -23.28 -19.22
CA VAL A 587 8.04 -22.48 -20.43
C VAL A 587 7.88 -21.01 -20.08
N THR A 588 8.84 -20.17 -20.50
CA THR A 588 8.73 -18.71 -20.41
C THR A 588 8.88 -18.07 -21.78
N ILE A 589 8.25 -16.91 -21.97
CA ILE A 589 8.09 -16.21 -23.24
C ILE A 589 8.42 -14.71 -23.13
N TYR A 590 8.82 -14.09 -24.23
CA TYR A 590 8.84 -12.64 -24.42
C TYR A 590 7.62 -12.22 -25.22
N LYS A 591 7.03 -11.06 -24.88
CA LYS A 591 5.89 -10.45 -25.59
C LYS A 591 6.00 -8.92 -25.54
N GLY A 592 5.39 -8.23 -26.50
CA GLY A 592 5.53 -6.78 -26.65
C GLY A 592 6.95 -6.37 -27.03
N LYS A 593 7.35 -5.15 -26.65
CA LYS A 593 8.72 -4.65 -26.84
C LYS A 593 9.64 -5.13 -25.73
N VAL A 594 10.72 -5.81 -26.09
CA VAL A 594 11.76 -6.28 -25.17
C VAL A 594 13.14 -5.85 -25.62
N VAL A 595 14.03 -5.53 -24.69
CA VAL A 595 15.39 -5.04 -25.02
C VAL A 595 16.46 -5.89 -24.34
N PHE A 596 17.28 -6.55 -25.14
CA PHE A 596 18.49 -7.27 -24.69
C PHE A 596 19.65 -6.30 -24.64
N ARG A 597 20.45 -6.33 -23.57
CA ARG A 597 21.60 -5.42 -23.43
C ARG A 597 22.89 -6.15 -23.15
N GLN A 598 23.97 -5.76 -23.82
CA GLN A 598 25.30 -6.32 -23.58
C GLN A 598 26.30 -5.18 -23.42
N GLN A 599 27.02 -5.17 -22.30
CA GLN A 599 28.14 -4.25 -22.15
C GLN A 599 29.32 -4.71 -23.02
N LEU A 600 29.95 -3.76 -23.69
CA LEU A 600 31.07 -3.97 -24.61
C LEU A 600 32.29 -3.16 -24.15
N SER A 601 33.46 -3.78 -24.27
CA SER A 601 34.75 -3.10 -24.26
C SER A 601 35.24 -2.98 -25.70
N LEU A 602 35.58 -1.76 -26.11
CA LEU A 602 35.88 -1.40 -27.50
C LEU A 602 37.30 -0.86 -27.62
N ASP A 603 38.08 -1.36 -28.58
CA ASP A 603 39.29 -0.72 -29.07
C ASP A 603 38.97 0.05 -30.36
N LYS A 604 38.73 1.36 -30.22
CA LYS A 604 38.34 2.25 -31.31
C LYS A 604 39.33 2.27 -32.48
N LYS A 605 40.64 2.03 -32.23
CA LYS A 605 41.65 2.04 -33.29
C LYS A 605 41.55 0.78 -34.15
N VAL A 606 41.22 -0.35 -33.54
CA VAL A 606 41.07 -1.65 -34.21
C VAL A 606 39.71 -1.78 -34.89
N LEU A 607 38.68 -1.10 -34.38
CA LEU A 607 37.31 -1.15 -34.89
C LEU A 607 37.02 -0.20 -36.06
N ALA A 608 37.88 0.80 -36.31
CA ALA A 608 37.63 1.78 -37.36
C ALA A 608 37.48 1.11 -38.73
N GLY A 609 36.31 1.29 -39.36
CA GLY A 609 35.97 0.71 -40.66
C GLY A 609 35.51 -0.75 -40.61
N LYS A 610 35.32 -1.33 -39.42
CA LYS A 610 34.76 -2.68 -39.23
C LYS A 610 33.26 -2.63 -38.96
N SER A 611 32.61 -3.78 -39.13
CA SER A 611 31.22 -3.97 -38.75
C SER A 611 31.05 -5.02 -37.67
N LEU A 612 30.04 -4.85 -36.82
CA LEU A 612 29.59 -5.81 -35.83
C LEU A 612 28.19 -6.27 -36.20
N THR A 613 27.96 -7.58 -36.24
CA THR A 613 26.63 -8.14 -36.45
C THR A 613 26.09 -8.70 -35.15
N CYS A 614 24.85 -8.40 -34.81
CA CYS A 614 24.11 -9.12 -33.78
C CYS A 614 22.90 -9.81 -34.41
N SER A 615 22.71 -11.08 -34.08
CA SER A 615 21.59 -11.88 -34.55
C SER A 615 20.69 -12.28 -33.38
N VAL A 616 19.38 -12.30 -33.63
CA VAL A 616 18.38 -12.91 -32.76
C VAL A 616 17.67 -14.02 -33.52
N SER A 617 17.79 -15.25 -33.01
CA SER A 617 17.08 -16.43 -33.50
C SER A 617 15.90 -16.70 -32.59
N PHE A 618 14.72 -16.89 -33.14
CA PHE A 618 13.50 -17.10 -32.37
C PHE A 618 12.49 -17.95 -33.13
N GLN A 619 11.57 -18.58 -32.41
CA GLN A 619 10.32 -19.09 -32.96
C GLN A 619 9.18 -18.26 -32.38
N CYS A 620 8.30 -17.77 -33.25
CA CYS A 620 7.19 -16.91 -32.86
C CYS A 620 5.87 -17.66 -32.97
N CYS A 621 5.04 -17.58 -31.92
CA CYS A 621 3.75 -18.25 -31.86
C CYS A 621 2.66 -17.30 -31.35
N ASP A 622 1.41 -17.60 -31.69
CA ASP A 622 0.20 -17.09 -31.05
C ASP A 622 -0.55 -18.24 -30.36
N ASP A 623 -1.76 -18.00 -29.89
CA ASP A 623 -2.57 -19.01 -29.20
C ASP A 623 -3.08 -20.14 -30.11
N TYR A 624 -2.91 -20.01 -31.43
CA TYR A 624 -3.50 -20.91 -32.43
C TYR A 624 -2.45 -21.57 -33.33
N SER A 625 -1.27 -20.98 -33.49
CA SER A 625 -0.26 -21.38 -34.47
C SER A 625 1.15 -20.91 -34.11
N CYS A 626 2.15 -21.66 -34.60
CA CYS A 626 3.56 -21.27 -34.55
C CYS A 626 4.09 -21.03 -35.95
N GLN A 627 4.82 -19.93 -36.14
CA GLN A 627 5.58 -19.68 -37.36
C GLN A 627 6.86 -20.53 -37.39
N PRO A 628 7.41 -20.79 -38.58
CA PRO A 628 8.76 -21.35 -38.71
C PRO A 628 9.78 -20.49 -37.94
N PRO A 629 10.83 -21.10 -37.37
CA PRO A 629 11.92 -20.37 -36.74
C PRO A 629 12.55 -19.36 -37.70
N GLU A 630 12.82 -18.17 -37.20
CA GLU A 630 13.38 -17.05 -37.95
C GLU A 630 14.65 -16.53 -37.26
N MET A 631 15.56 -15.96 -38.05
CA MET A 631 16.73 -15.24 -37.54
C MET A 631 16.76 -13.85 -38.16
N LYS A 632 16.92 -12.83 -37.32
CA LYS A 632 17.10 -11.44 -37.76
C LYS A 632 18.44 -10.90 -37.28
N SER A 633 19.10 -10.14 -38.15
CA SER A 633 20.43 -9.58 -37.87
C SER A 633 20.44 -8.06 -37.98
N VAL A 634 21.15 -7.43 -37.06
CA VAL A 634 21.39 -5.99 -37.00
C VAL A 634 22.87 -5.72 -37.19
N LEU A 635 23.22 -4.86 -38.17
CA LEU A 635 24.59 -4.56 -38.57
C LEU A 635 25.02 -3.16 -38.13
N PHE A 636 26.03 -3.07 -37.27
CA PHE A 636 26.63 -1.82 -36.79
C PHE A 636 27.93 -1.55 -37.55
N LYS A 637 28.16 -0.29 -37.95
CA LYS A 637 29.42 0.14 -38.58
C LYS A 637 30.15 1.10 -37.64
N PHE A 638 31.41 0.82 -37.35
CA PHE A 638 32.25 1.54 -36.41
C PHE A 638 33.34 2.36 -37.09
#